data_AF-A0A7L2IDA7-F1
#
_entry.id   AF-A0A7L2IDA7-F1
#
_cell.length_a   1.000
_cell.length_b   1.000
_cell.length_c   1.000
_cell.angle_alpha   90.00
_cell.angle_beta   90.00
_cell.angle_gamma   90.00
#
_symmetry.space_group_name_H-M   'P 1'
#
loop_
_entity.id
_entity.type
_entity.pdbx_description
1 polymer ?
#
loop_
_entity_poly.entity_id
_entity_poly.type
_entity_poly.pdbx_seq_one_letter_code
_entity_poly.pdbx_strand_id
1 'polypeptide(L)'
;GDLLSSLLQSPSAAKLLTQPIPVLDAESEYVCSLVLECLAHLFSWIPLSTSITPSLLTTIFHFARFGCDARGRKLPLLNGSSPSAPPGQERGRLGVLAMACINELMSKNCVPMEFEEYLLRMFQQTFYLLQKITRENNTHTVKSRLEELDESYIEKFTDFLRLFVSVHLRRIESYSQFPVVEFLALLFKYTFHQPTHEGYFSCLDIWTLFLDYLTGKIKSRLADKEAVLNRYEDALVLLLTEVLNRIQFRYNQAQLEELDDETLDDDQQTEWQRYLRQSLEVVAKVMELLPSHAFSTLFPVLQDNLEVYLGLQQFVVTSGTGPRLNITAENDCRRLHCSLRDLSSLLQAVGRLAEYFTGDVFAARFNDALTVVERLVKVTLYGSQIKLYNIETAVPSVLKPDLIDVHAQSLAALQAYAHWLAQFYGEVHRQSPQQFVSLISTALEAITPLISCKVQEKLLLSACHLLVSLATTVRPVFLISIPAVQKVFNRVTDPSAQRLPDKAQVLVCRALSNVLLLPWPNLPESEQQWAVRSTNHASLISALTRDYRQLKPNASLPHQKLQLEDTKVIIHQTLSVLEDIVESISGESTKSRQICYQSLQESVQVSLALFPAFIHQSDVTDEMLSFFLTLFQGLRVQMGVSFTEQIIQTFLNMFT
;
A
#
# COMPACT_ATOMS: atom_id res chain seq x y z
N GLY A 1 -24.78 -6.28 -30.21
CA GLY A 1 -25.76 -6.16 -31.29
C GLY A 1 -26.95 -5.34 -30.86
N ASP A 2 -27.64 -5.72 -29.77
CA ASP A 2 -29.00 -5.20 -29.46
C ASP A 2 -29.14 -4.36 -28.17
N LEU A 3 -28.08 -3.68 -27.71
CA LEU A 3 -28.15 -2.83 -26.49
C LEU A 3 -28.31 -1.33 -26.80
N LEU A 4 -27.78 -0.85 -27.93
CA LEU A 4 -28.01 0.51 -28.39
C LEU A 4 -29.45 0.72 -28.88
N SER A 5 -30.08 -0.32 -29.44
CA SER A 5 -31.45 -0.24 -29.97
C SER A 5 -32.50 0.02 -28.88
N SER A 6 -32.28 -0.43 -27.64
CA SER A 6 -33.17 -0.16 -26.50
C SER A 6 -32.96 1.23 -25.90
N LEU A 7 -31.73 1.78 -25.96
CA LEU A 7 -31.38 3.12 -25.47
C LEU A 7 -31.75 4.24 -26.46
N LEU A 8 -31.80 3.91 -27.74
CA LEU A 8 -32.12 4.84 -28.81
C LEU A 8 -33.62 4.81 -29.10
N GLN A 9 -34.42 5.41 -28.22
CA GLN A 9 -35.86 5.59 -28.46
C GLN A 9 -36.16 6.47 -29.68
N SER A 10 -35.14 7.12 -30.27
CA SER A 10 -35.24 7.91 -31.50
C SER A 10 -34.57 7.21 -32.70
N PRO A 11 -35.33 6.86 -33.76
CA PRO A 11 -34.80 6.30 -35.01
C PRO A 11 -33.77 7.19 -35.73
N SER A 12 -33.75 8.50 -35.46
CA SER A 12 -32.82 9.45 -36.11
C SER A 12 -31.43 9.46 -35.45
N ALA A 13 -31.38 9.39 -34.12
CA ALA A 13 -30.11 9.30 -33.37
C ALA A 13 -29.37 7.99 -33.69
N ALA A 14 -30.11 6.87 -33.79
CA ALA A 14 -29.55 5.58 -34.18
C ALA A 14 -28.95 5.57 -35.59
N LYS A 15 -29.57 6.26 -36.55
CA LYS A 15 -29.04 6.40 -37.92
C LYS A 15 -27.73 7.17 -37.97
N LEU A 16 -27.57 8.25 -37.21
CA LEU A 16 -26.31 9.03 -37.13
C LEU A 16 -25.18 8.27 -36.40
N LEU A 17 -25.53 7.44 -35.40
CA LEU A 17 -24.56 6.57 -34.71
C LEU A 17 -24.06 5.40 -35.57
N THR A 18 -24.85 4.98 -36.56
CA THR A 18 -24.54 3.82 -37.42
C THR A 18 -24.01 4.21 -38.80
N GLN A 19 -23.93 5.50 -39.13
CA GLN A 19 -23.33 5.96 -40.38
C GLN A 19 -21.84 5.57 -40.46
N PRO A 20 -21.41 4.97 -41.59
CA PRO A 20 -20.01 4.64 -41.80
C PRO A 20 -19.19 5.92 -41.86
N ILE A 21 -17.95 5.84 -41.37
CA ILE A 21 -17.01 6.96 -41.40
C ILE A 21 -16.70 7.29 -42.87
N PRO A 22 -16.87 8.55 -43.31
CA PRO A 22 -16.58 8.92 -44.69
C PRO A 22 -15.08 8.81 -44.99
N VAL A 23 -14.75 8.43 -46.23
CA VAL A 23 -13.37 8.48 -46.72
C VAL A 23 -13.06 9.94 -47.06
N LEU A 24 -12.10 10.54 -46.35
CA LEU A 24 -11.63 11.91 -46.58
C LEU A 24 -10.41 11.90 -47.51
N ASP A 25 -10.31 12.90 -48.37
CA ASP A 25 -9.06 13.26 -49.06
C ASP A 25 -8.11 14.04 -48.12
N ALA A 26 -6.85 14.17 -48.52
CA ALA A 26 -5.81 14.77 -47.69
C ALA A 26 -6.06 16.25 -47.37
N GLU A 27 -6.68 17.01 -48.28
CA GLU A 27 -7.00 18.42 -48.05
C GLU A 27 -8.12 18.56 -47.02
N SER A 28 -9.17 17.75 -47.16
CA SER A 28 -10.27 17.67 -46.19
C SER A 28 -9.79 17.24 -44.81
N GLU A 29 -8.89 16.24 -44.73
CA GLU A 29 -8.28 15.78 -43.49
C GLU A 29 -7.43 16.87 -42.81
N TYR A 30 -6.66 17.63 -43.60
CA TYR A 30 -5.88 18.77 -43.09
C TYR A 30 -6.79 19.88 -42.54
N VAL A 31 -7.84 20.26 -43.28
CA VAL A 31 -8.80 21.28 -42.84
C VAL A 31 -9.54 20.82 -41.58
N CYS A 32 -10.01 19.57 -41.54
CA CYS A 32 -10.65 19.00 -40.35
C CYS A 32 -9.72 19.02 -39.13
N SER A 33 -8.43 18.71 -39.32
CA SER A 33 -7.43 18.76 -38.24
C SER A 33 -7.30 20.18 -37.67
N LEU A 34 -7.14 21.20 -38.53
CA LEU A 34 -7.06 22.60 -38.11
C LEU A 34 -8.33 23.06 -37.38
N VAL A 35 -9.51 22.62 -37.85
CA VAL A 35 -10.79 22.96 -37.22
C VAL A 35 -10.88 22.35 -35.82
N LEU A 36 -10.49 21.09 -35.64
CA LEU A 36 -10.50 20.44 -34.33
C LEU A 36 -9.47 21.09 -33.37
N GLU A 37 -8.27 21.41 -33.84
CA GLU A 37 -7.27 22.14 -33.04
C GLU A 37 -7.80 23.52 -32.60
N CYS A 38 -8.43 24.25 -33.52
CA CYS A 38 -9.05 25.53 -33.22
C CYS A 38 -10.20 25.39 -32.20
N LEU A 39 -11.06 24.37 -32.35
CA LEU A 39 -12.14 24.09 -31.41
C LEU A 39 -11.63 23.75 -30.01
N ALA A 40 -10.62 22.89 -29.89
CA ALA A 40 -10.01 22.56 -28.60
C ALA A 40 -9.46 23.82 -27.92
N HIS A 41 -8.74 24.67 -28.68
CA HIS A 41 -8.24 25.94 -28.16
C HIS A 41 -9.39 26.86 -27.72
N LEU A 42 -10.44 27.02 -28.52
CA LEU A 42 -11.62 27.82 -28.15
C LEU A 42 -12.27 27.29 -26.87
N PHE A 43 -12.49 25.98 -26.75
CA PHE A 43 -13.13 25.38 -25.57
C PHE A 43 -12.35 25.58 -24.27
N SER A 44 -11.04 25.81 -24.35
CA SER A 44 -10.22 26.05 -23.17
C SER A 44 -10.59 27.37 -22.44
N TRP A 45 -11.13 28.38 -23.15
CA TRP A 45 -11.37 29.72 -22.59
C TRP A 45 -12.75 30.35 -22.87
N ILE A 46 -13.54 29.89 -23.85
CA ILE A 46 -14.86 30.50 -24.13
C ILE A 46 -15.93 30.10 -23.10
N PRO A 47 -16.97 30.94 -22.87
CA PRO A 47 -18.18 30.53 -22.15
C PRO A 47 -18.97 29.46 -22.94
N LEU A 48 -18.94 28.21 -22.47
CA LEU A 48 -19.52 27.07 -23.17
C LEU A 48 -21.04 26.95 -23.06
N SER A 49 -21.65 27.44 -21.96
CA SER A 49 -23.08 27.25 -21.68
C SER A 49 -24.00 27.83 -22.75
N THR A 50 -23.56 28.88 -23.45
CA THR A 50 -24.31 29.55 -24.53
C THR A 50 -23.85 29.17 -25.94
N SER A 51 -22.72 28.46 -26.06
CA SER A 51 -22.00 28.28 -27.33
C SER A 51 -22.02 26.84 -27.83
N ILE A 52 -22.27 25.87 -26.94
CA ILE A 52 -22.25 24.44 -27.27
C ILE A 52 -23.65 23.94 -27.59
N THR A 53 -23.79 23.39 -28.78
CA THR A 53 -25.03 22.76 -29.26
C THR A 53 -24.90 21.23 -29.28
N PRO A 54 -26.01 20.48 -29.12
CA PRO A 54 -25.98 19.03 -29.25
C PRO A 54 -25.49 18.54 -30.62
N SER A 55 -25.69 19.32 -31.69
CA SER A 55 -25.21 18.99 -33.05
C SER A 55 -23.68 19.06 -33.14
N LEU A 56 -23.06 20.12 -32.61
CA LEU A 56 -21.61 20.26 -32.55
C LEU A 56 -20.98 19.09 -31.78
N LEU A 57 -21.56 18.75 -30.62
CA LEU A 57 -21.13 17.59 -29.83
C LEU A 57 -21.17 16.30 -30.65
N THR A 58 -22.28 16.07 -31.37
CA THR A 58 -22.46 14.88 -32.21
C THR A 58 -21.42 14.81 -33.32
N THR A 59 -21.10 15.94 -33.95
CA THR A 59 -20.07 16.03 -34.99
C THR A 59 -18.69 15.68 -34.44
N ILE A 60 -18.30 16.24 -33.29
CA ILE A 60 -16.99 15.95 -32.69
C ILE A 60 -16.90 14.46 -32.31
N PHE A 61 -17.94 13.88 -31.71
CA PHE A 61 -18.00 12.44 -31.44
C PHE A 61 -17.97 11.57 -32.70
N HIS A 62 -18.50 12.07 -33.83
CA HIS A 62 -18.37 11.38 -35.12
C HIS A 62 -16.89 11.34 -35.57
N PHE A 63 -16.14 12.43 -35.41
CA PHE A 63 -14.70 12.47 -35.68
C PHE A 63 -13.89 11.59 -34.72
N ALA A 64 -14.29 11.48 -33.45
CA ALA A 64 -13.64 10.56 -32.50
C ALA A 64 -13.64 9.10 -32.97
N ARG A 65 -14.65 8.69 -33.76
CA ARG A 65 -14.74 7.32 -34.30
C ARG A 65 -13.60 6.94 -35.22
N PHE A 66 -12.91 7.91 -35.84
CA PHE A 66 -11.75 7.66 -36.68
C PHE A 66 -10.62 6.98 -35.88
N GLY A 67 -10.50 7.29 -34.59
CA GLY A 67 -9.52 6.65 -33.70
C GLY A 67 -9.86 5.20 -33.33
N CYS A 68 -11.10 4.74 -33.55
CA CYS A 68 -11.50 3.36 -33.25
C CYS A 68 -11.25 2.35 -34.40
N ASP A 69 -10.77 2.82 -35.56
CA ASP A 69 -10.59 2.01 -36.77
C ASP A 69 -9.12 1.65 -36.98
N ALA A 70 -8.72 0.46 -36.50
CA ALA A 70 -7.37 -0.10 -36.64
C ALA A 70 -6.90 -0.36 -38.10
N ARG A 71 -7.82 -0.31 -39.07
CA ARG A 71 -7.56 -0.65 -40.49
C ARG A 71 -6.61 0.32 -41.21
N GLY A 72 -6.29 1.47 -40.61
CA GLY A 72 -5.33 2.42 -41.18
C GLY A 72 -3.86 1.94 -41.19
N ARG A 73 -3.48 1.01 -40.30
CA ARG A 73 -2.06 0.60 -40.17
C ARG A 73 -1.59 -0.48 -41.15
N LYS A 74 -2.49 -1.25 -41.77
CA LYS A 74 -2.13 -2.44 -42.58
C LYS A 74 -2.66 -2.36 -44.01
N LEU A 75 -2.04 -1.53 -44.85
CA LEU A 75 -2.03 -1.77 -46.30
C LEU A 75 -0.57 -1.92 -46.75
N PRO A 76 -0.12 -3.11 -47.17
CA PRO A 76 1.19 -3.24 -47.80
C PRO A 76 1.16 -2.48 -49.11
N LEU A 77 2.10 -1.54 -49.33
CA LEU A 77 2.33 -0.95 -50.64
C LEU A 77 2.71 -2.07 -51.61
N LEU A 78 1.75 -2.51 -52.43
CA LEU A 78 2.02 -3.15 -53.70
C LEU A 78 1.99 -2.06 -54.78
N ASN A 79 3.14 -1.88 -55.40
CA ASN A 79 3.50 -0.99 -56.51
C ASN A 79 3.98 0.42 -56.15
N GLY A 80 5.26 0.63 -56.44
CA GLY A 80 5.99 1.86 -56.19
C GLY A 80 5.53 3.02 -57.07
N SER A 81 5.26 4.14 -56.42
CA SER A 81 5.50 5.48 -56.95
C SER A 81 5.57 6.49 -55.81
N SER A 82 6.68 7.24 -55.77
CA SER A 82 6.99 8.50 -55.07
C SER A 82 6.93 8.58 -53.52
N PRO A 83 7.94 9.21 -52.87
CA PRO A 83 8.03 9.34 -51.41
C PRO A 83 7.46 10.69 -50.95
N SER A 84 6.20 10.73 -50.53
CA SER A 84 5.70 11.81 -49.67
C SER A 84 4.42 11.37 -48.97
N ALA A 85 4.50 11.28 -47.64
CA ALA A 85 3.48 10.92 -46.64
C ALA A 85 3.26 9.39 -46.40
N PRO A 86 3.41 8.89 -45.16
CA PRO A 86 3.08 7.51 -44.81
C PRO A 86 1.55 7.34 -44.69
N PRO A 87 0.89 6.43 -45.44
CA PRO A 87 -0.56 6.46 -45.64
C PRO A 87 -1.44 5.94 -44.48
N GLY A 88 -0.87 5.72 -43.29
CA GLY A 88 -1.57 5.04 -42.18
C GLY A 88 -1.59 5.78 -40.84
N GLN A 89 -0.80 6.84 -40.70
CA GLN A 89 -0.61 7.54 -39.41
C GLN A 89 -1.58 8.72 -39.24
N GLU A 90 -2.11 9.26 -40.33
CA GLU A 90 -2.90 10.52 -40.32
C GLU A 90 -4.35 10.29 -39.86
N ARG A 91 -5.02 9.19 -40.27
CA ARG A 91 -6.43 8.96 -39.90
C ARG A 91 -6.67 8.84 -38.39
N GLY A 92 -5.71 8.29 -37.65
CA GLY A 92 -5.77 8.23 -36.19
C GLY A 92 -5.74 9.63 -35.55
N ARG A 93 -5.05 10.59 -36.18
CA ARG A 93 -4.89 11.97 -35.69
C ARG A 93 -6.22 12.68 -35.55
N LEU A 94 -7.13 12.54 -36.50
CA LEU A 94 -8.47 13.14 -36.39
C LEU A 94 -9.24 12.62 -35.17
N GLY A 95 -9.09 11.32 -34.86
CA GLY A 95 -9.64 10.71 -33.66
C GLY A 95 -9.05 11.31 -32.38
N VAL A 96 -7.72 11.45 -32.33
CA VAL A 96 -7.00 12.05 -31.19
C VAL A 96 -7.41 13.51 -30.97
N LEU A 97 -7.43 14.33 -32.02
CA LEU A 97 -7.83 15.74 -31.95
C LEU A 97 -9.28 15.91 -31.53
N ALA A 98 -10.17 15.04 -32.02
CA ALA A 98 -11.58 15.04 -31.60
C ALA A 98 -11.73 14.63 -30.12
N MET A 99 -10.97 13.63 -29.65
CA MET A 99 -10.96 13.26 -28.24
C MET A 99 -10.38 14.38 -27.35
N ALA A 100 -9.39 15.13 -27.82
CA ALA A 100 -8.90 16.31 -27.11
C ALA A 100 -9.99 17.38 -26.98
N CYS A 101 -10.74 17.67 -28.05
CA CYS A 101 -11.91 18.56 -28.00
C CYS A 101 -12.96 18.08 -26.98
N ILE A 102 -13.24 16.78 -26.96
CA ILE A 102 -14.19 16.17 -26.03
C ILE A 102 -13.69 16.31 -24.59
N ASN A 103 -12.41 16.06 -24.32
CA ASN A 103 -11.85 16.18 -22.98
C ASN A 103 -11.87 17.62 -22.48
N GLU A 104 -11.51 18.60 -23.32
CA GLU A 104 -11.64 20.02 -22.99
C GLU A 104 -13.09 20.36 -22.62
N LEU A 105 -14.05 19.93 -23.44
CA LEU A 105 -15.46 20.16 -23.17
C LEU A 105 -15.94 19.50 -21.86
N MET A 106 -15.54 18.25 -21.64
CA MET A 106 -15.97 17.44 -20.48
C MET A 106 -15.32 17.90 -19.18
N SER A 107 -14.12 18.46 -19.23
CA SER A 107 -13.43 19.04 -18.08
C SER A 107 -14.15 20.24 -17.50
N LYS A 108 -14.91 20.96 -18.34
CA LYS A 108 -15.71 22.11 -17.89
C LYS A 108 -17.01 21.60 -17.29
N ASN A 109 -17.30 22.04 -16.07
CA ASN A 109 -18.55 21.78 -15.35
C ASN A 109 -19.77 22.52 -15.95
N CYS A 110 -19.84 22.66 -17.27
CA CYS A 110 -20.88 23.45 -17.93
C CYS A 110 -22.25 22.74 -17.90
N VAL A 111 -23.31 23.56 -17.89
CA VAL A 111 -24.72 23.15 -18.03
C VAL A 111 -25.25 23.90 -19.26
N PRO A 112 -25.22 23.31 -20.46
CA PRO A 112 -25.74 23.95 -21.67
C PRO A 112 -27.24 24.25 -21.58
N MET A 113 -27.76 25.18 -22.40
CA MET A 113 -29.20 25.50 -22.43
C MET A 113 -30.10 24.29 -22.68
N GLU A 114 -29.67 23.34 -23.52
CA GLU A 114 -30.33 22.06 -23.81
C GLU A 114 -29.71 20.92 -22.99
N PHE A 115 -29.63 21.12 -21.67
CA PHE A 115 -28.84 20.28 -20.77
C PHE A 115 -29.19 18.79 -20.81
N GLU A 116 -30.47 18.43 -20.79
CA GLU A 116 -30.91 17.04 -20.78
C GLU A 116 -30.55 16.31 -22.09
N GLU A 117 -30.75 16.97 -23.24
CA GLU A 117 -30.40 16.42 -24.54
C GLU A 117 -28.87 16.32 -24.72
N TYR A 118 -28.13 17.32 -24.22
CA TYR A 118 -26.68 17.30 -24.19
C TYR A 118 -26.15 16.11 -23.37
N LEU A 119 -26.66 15.90 -22.15
CA LEU A 119 -26.28 14.78 -21.29
C LEU A 119 -26.63 13.42 -21.92
N LEU A 120 -27.82 13.29 -22.50
CA LEU A 120 -28.26 12.06 -23.15
C LEU A 120 -27.36 11.72 -24.35
N ARG A 121 -27.04 12.70 -25.21
CA ARG A 121 -26.15 12.49 -26.35
C ARG A 121 -24.73 12.15 -25.90
N MET A 122 -24.21 12.86 -24.91
CA MET A 122 -22.89 12.56 -24.33
C MET A 122 -22.84 11.10 -23.85
N PHE A 123 -23.80 10.67 -23.05
CA PHE A 123 -23.88 9.29 -22.59
C PHE A 123 -23.97 8.27 -23.74
N GLN A 124 -24.88 8.47 -24.70
CA GLN A 124 -25.05 7.56 -25.83
C GLN A 124 -23.76 7.40 -26.63
N GLN A 125 -23.00 8.49 -26.81
CA GLN A 125 -21.72 8.47 -27.51
C GLN A 125 -20.61 7.81 -26.68
N THR A 126 -20.55 8.06 -25.36
CA THR A 126 -19.65 7.34 -24.43
C THR A 126 -19.85 5.84 -24.57
N PHE A 127 -21.11 5.40 -24.47
CA PHE A 127 -21.47 3.99 -24.53
C PHE A 127 -21.16 3.38 -25.89
N TYR A 128 -21.47 4.10 -26.97
CA TYR A 128 -21.15 3.69 -28.33
C TYR A 128 -19.66 3.51 -28.55
N LEU A 129 -18.83 4.49 -28.16
CA LEU A 129 -17.37 4.42 -28.35
C LEU A 129 -16.76 3.30 -27.51
N LEU A 130 -17.15 3.19 -26.24
CA LEU A 130 -16.67 2.15 -25.35
C LEU A 130 -17.05 0.77 -25.90
N GLN A 131 -18.32 0.56 -26.28
CA GLN A 131 -18.77 -0.68 -26.91
C GLN A 131 -18.04 -0.95 -28.23
N LYS A 132 -17.77 0.08 -29.04
CA LYS A 132 -17.02 -0.07 -30.29
C LYS A 132 -15.63 -0.58 -29.97
N ILE A 133 -14.90 0.00 -29.01
CA ILE A 133 -13.54 -0.37 -28.64
C ILE A 133 -13.48 -1.75 -27.96
N THR A 134 -14.46 -2.09 -27.12
CA THR A 134 -14.51 -3.38 -26.40
C THR A 134 -15.29 -4.47 -27.14
N ARG A 135 -15.57 -4.29 -28.43
CA ARG A 135 -16.30 -5.29 -29.22
C ARG A 135 -15.39 -6.46 -29.58
N GLU A 136 -15.77 -7.64 -29.10
CA GLU A 136 -15.22 -8.92 -29.51
C GLU A 136 -15.79 -9.34 -30.87
N ASN A 137 -14.94 -9.90 -31.74
CA ASN A 137 -15.33 -10.56 -32.97
C ASN A 137 -14.57 -11.90 -33.08
N ASN A 138 -15.03 -12.83 -33.91
CA ASN A 138 -14.44 -14.17 -34.05
C ASN A 138 -12.92 -14.19 -34.36
N THR A 139 -12.34 -13.08 -34.81
CA THR A 139 -10.92 -12.96 -35.18
C THR A 139 -10.08 -12.07 -34.26
N HIS A 140 -10.69 -11.26 -33.38
CA HIS A 140 -9.97 -10.32 -32.51
C HIS A 140 -10.55 -10.31 -31.10
N THR A 141 -9.68 -10.52 -30.10
CA THR A 141 -9.98 -10.28 -28.69
C THR A 141 -10.00 -8.77 -28.41
N VAL A 142 -10.56 -8.34 -27.28
CA VAL A 142 -10.53 -6.93 -26.87
C VAL A 142 -9.08 -6.45 -26.72
N LYS A 143 -8.21 -7.29 -26.14
CA LYS A 143 -6.79 -6.98 -25.96
C LYS A 143 -6.09 -6.71 -27.30
N SER A 144 -6.21 -7.63 -28.27
CA SER A 144 -5.55 -7.45 -29.57
C SER A 144 -6.08 -6.23 -30.32
N ARG A 145 -7.34 -5.87 -30.10
CA ARG A 145 -7.89 -4.65 -30.66
C ARG A 145 -7.31 -3.39 -30.02
N LEU A 146 -7.18 -3.36 -28.70
CA LEU A 146 -6.59 -2.21 -27.99
C LEU A 146 -5.12 -2.02 -28.39
N GLU A 147 -4.35 -3.10 -28.53
CA GLU A 147 -2.96 -3.07 -29.03
C GLU A 147 -2.83 -2.48 -30.44
N GLU A 148 -3.85 -2.65 -31.29
CA GLU A 148 -3.84 -2.10 -32.66
C GLU A 148 -4.16 -0.60 -32.74
N LEU A 149 -4.77 -0.01 -31.70
CA LEU A 149 -5.13 1.41 -31.68
C LEU A 149 -3.92 2.33 -31.47
N ASP A 150 -4.14 3.62 -31.70
CA ASP A 150 -3.15 4.65 -31.39
C ASP A 150 -3.06 4.87 -29.88
N GLU A 151 -1.86 4.85 -29.32
CA GLU A 151 -1.62 5.00 -27.89
C GLU A 151 -2.13 6.34 -27.37
N SER A 152 -1.89 7.43 -28.11
CA SER A 152 -2.41 8.75 -27.76
C SER A 152 -3.94 8.80 -27.80
N TYR A 153 -4.58 7.99 -28.66
CA TYR A 153 -6.03 7.88 -28.66
C TYR A 153 -6.54 7.14 -27.41
N ILE A 154 -5.89 6.04 -27.02
CA ILE A 154 -6.24 5.28 -25.80
C ILE A 154 -6.09 6.17 -24.56
N GLU A 155 -4.99 6.92 -24.45
CA GLU A 155 -4.76 7.88 -23.37
C GLU A 155 -5.90 8.91 -23.29
N LYS A 156 -6.20 9.60 -24.40
CA LYS A 156 -7.29 10.59 -24.42
C LYS A 156 -8.66 9.98 -24.18
N PHE A 157 -8.90 8.74 -24.59
CA PHE A 157 -10.14 8.03 -24.29
C PHE A 157 -10.24 7.62 -22.82
N THR A 158 -9.12 7.28 -22.19
CA THR A 158 -9.08 6.97 -20.75
C THR A 158 -9.32 8.23 -19.92
N ASP A 159 -8.70 9.35 -20.29
CA ASP A 159 -8.98 10.68 -19.72
C ASP A 159 -10.47 11.05 -19.84
N PHE A 160 -11.08 10.78 -21.00
CA PHE A 160 -12.50 11.01 -21.21
C PHE A 160 -13.36 10.20 -20.24
N LEU A 161 -13.09 8.89 -20.07
CA LEU A 161 -13.81 8.05 -19.13
C LEU A 161 -13.63 8.54 -17.69
N ARG A 162 -12.42 8.98 -17.32
CA ARG A 162 -12.13 9.59 -16.01
C ARG A 162 -12.94 10.85 -15.77
N LEU A 163 -12.99 11.76 -16.73
CA LEU A 163 -13.79 12.99 -16.66
C LEU A 163 -15.29 12.67 -16.59
N PHE A 164 -15.76 11.71 -17.38
CA PHE A 164 -17.15 11.28 -17.38
C PHE A 164 -17.58 10.74 -16.01
N VAL A 165 -16.79 9.84 -15.42
CA VAL A 165 -17.09 9.25 -14.10
C VAL A 165 -17.00 10.29 -12.98
N SER A 166 -15.95 11.11 -12.97
CA SER A 166 -15.73 12.10 -11.90
C SER A 166 -16.72 13.27 -11.92
N VAL A 167 -17.09 13.76 -13.10
CA VAL A 167 -17.85 15.02 -13.24
C VAL A 167 -19.33 14.79 -13.55
N HIS A 168 -19.64 13.84 -14.44
CA HIS A 168 -20.96 13.76 -15.09
C HIS A 168 -21.80 12.59 -14.62
N LEU A 169 -21.20 11.48 -14.18
CA LEU A 169 -21.92 10.27 -13.77
C LEU A 169 -23.01 10.55 -12.72
N ARG A 170 -22.69 11.35 -11.70
CA ARG A 170 -23.65 11.73 -10.64
C ARG A 170 -24.93 12.38 -11.18
N ARG A 171 -24.84 13.07 -12.32
CA ARG A 171 -25.96 13.80 -12.93
C ARG A 171 -26.89 12.89 -13.73
N ILE A 172 -26.36 11.78 -14.24
CA ILE A 172 -27.07 10.89 -15.17
C ILE A 172 -27.46 9.54 -14.55
N GLU A 173 -26.81 9.10 -13.48
CA GLU A 173 -27.02 7.75 -12.93
C GLU A 173 -28.43 7.54 -12.36
N SER A 174 -29.09 8.62 -11.92
CA SER A 174 -30.49 8.59 -11.48
C SER A 174 -31.49 8.58 -12.64
N TYR A 175 -31.05 8.81 -13.87
CA TYR A 175 -31.92 8.81 -15.05
C TYR A 175 -32.26 7.36 -15.41
N SER A 176 -33.55 7.02 -15.47
CA SER A 176 -34.02 5.64 -15.63
C SER A 176 -33.57 4.98 -16.94
N GLN A 177 -33.25 5.77 -17.96
CA GLN A 177 -32.75 5.27 -19.24
C GLN A 177 -31.24 5.00 -19.24
N PHE A 178 -30.50 5.34 -18.17
CA PHE A 178 -29.07 5.10 -18.09
C PHE A 178 -28.76 3.68 -17.57
N PRO A 179 -28.20 2.80 -18.42
CA PRO A 179 -27.87 1.41 -18.12
C PRO A 179 -26.50 1.35 -17.42
N VAL A 180 -26.45 1.82 -16.18
CA VAL A 180 -25.18 1.94 -15.44
C VAL A 180 -24.46 0.60 -15.30
N VAL A 181 -25.18 -0.50 -15.12
CA VAL A 181 -24.59 -1.83 -14.94
C VAL A 181 -23.86 -2.26 -16.20
N GLU A 182 -24.46 -2.00 -17.36
CA GLU A 182 -23.87 -2.30 -18.65
C GLU A 182 -22.69 -1.38 -18.97
N PHE A 183 -22.73 -0.13 -18.52
CA PHE A 183 -21.58 0.77 -18.60
C PHE A 183 -20.41 0.20 -17.78
N LEU A 184 -20.67 -0.23 -16.54
CA LEU A 184 -19.66 -0.85 -15.68
C LEU A 184 -19.12 -2.15 -16.29
N ALA A 185 -19.96 -2.96 -16.93
CA ALA A 185 -19.51 -4.17 -17.64
C ALA A 185 -18.58 -3.84 -18.82
N LEU A 186 -18.86 -2.77 -19.57
CA LEU A 186 -17.98 -2.30 -20.64
C LEU A 186 -16.68 -1.69 -20.09
N LEU A 187 -16.76 -0.91 -19.01
CA LEU A 187 -15.58 -0.36 -18.33
C LEU A 187 -14.70 -1.49 -17.76
N PHE A 188 -15.31 -2.53 -17.21
CA PHE A 188 -14.62 -3.73 -16.75
C PHE A 188 -13.85 -4.39 -17.89
N LYS A 189 -14.52 -4.65 -19.02
CA LYS A 189 -13.85 -5.19 -20.22
C LYS A 189 -12.69 -4.32 -20.68
N TYR A 190 -12.89 -3.01 -20.72
CA TYR A 190 -11.85 -2.05 -21.10
C TYR A 190 -10.66 -2.08 -20.15
N THR A 191 -10.91 -2.15 -18.84
CA THR A 191 -9.89 -2.15 -17.78
C THR A 191 -8.99 -3.38 -17.86
N PHE A 192 -9.58 -4.58 -17.89
CA PHE A 192 -8.83 -5.84 -17.79
C PHE A 192 -8.25 -6.34 -19.11
N HIS A 193 -8.48 -5.61 -20.21
CA HIS A 193 -7.84 -5.85 -21.50
C HIS A 193 -6.84 -4.76 -21.89
N GLN A 194 -6.54 -3.80 -21.00
CA GLN A 194 -5.51 -2.80 -21.24
C GLN A 194 -4.19 -3.48 -21.63
N PRO A 195 -3.51 -2.99 -22.68
CA PRO A 195 -2.27 -3.60 -23.16
C PRO A 195 -1.07 -3.29 -22.24
N THR A 196 -1.13 -2.18 -21.50
CA THR A 196 -0.04 -1.69 -20.65
C THR A 196 -0.48 -1.58 -19.19
N HIS A 197 0.49 -1.66 -18.27
CA HIS A 197 0.26 -1.47 -16.83
C HIS A 197 -0.21 -0.05 -16.51
N GLU A 198 0.34 0.97 -17.18
CA GLU A 198 -0.09 2.37 -17.05
C GLU A 198 -1.56 2.57 -17.47
N GLY A 199 -1.99 1.90 -18.56
CA GLY A 199 -3.39 1.92 -18.97
C GLY A 199 -4.31 1.25 -17.93
N TYR A 200 -3.87 0.14 -17.36
CA TYR A 200 -4.57 -0.54 -16.26
C TYR A 200 -4.69 0.36 -15.02
N PHE A 201 -3.61 1.03 -14.60
CA PHE A 201 -3.60 1.98 -13.48
C PHE A 201 -4.54 3.16 -13.71
N SER A 202 -4.49 3.74 -14.90
CA SER A 202 -5.40 4.82 -15.28
C SER A 202 -6.86 4.37 -15.20
N CYS A 203 -7.15 3.10 -15.50
CA CYS A 203 -8.48 2.53 -15.31
C CYS A 203 -8.84 2.29 -13.83
N LEU A 204 -7.90 1.83 -12.99
CA LEU A 204 -8.12 1.68 -11.54
C LEU A 204 -8.44 3.02 -10.86
N ASP A 205 -7.87 4.13 -11.35
CA ASP A 205 -8.21 5.47 -10.88
C ASP A 205 -9.68 5.82 -11.19
N ILE A 206 -10.18 5.41 -12.37
CA ILE A 206 -11.60 5.59 -12.75
C ILE A 206 -12.50 4.77 -11.82
N TRP A 207 -12.13 3.52 -11.54
CA TRP A 207 -12.84 2.68 -10.57
C TRP A 207 -12.85 3.30 -9.18
N THR A 208 -11.71 3.83 -8.74
CA THR A 208 -11.60 4.52 -7.44
C THR A 208 -12.56 5.70 -7.35
N LEU A 209 -12.61 6.55 -8.39
CA LEU A 209 -13.56 7.67 -8.48
C LEU A 209 -15.02 7.19 -8.41
N PHE A 210 -15.35 6.08 -9.09
CA PHE A 210 -16.68 5.48 -9.04
C PHE A 210 -17.03 4.96 -7.65
N LEU A 211 -16.11 4.25 -6.99
CA LEU A 211 -16.31 3.69 -5.65
C LEU A 211 -16.50 4.81 -4.61
N ASP A 212 -15.72 5.89 -4.70
CA ASP A 212 -15.87 7.05 -3.82
C ASP A 212 -17.22 7.76 -4.01
N TYR A 213 -17.67 7.88 -5.27
CA TYR A 213 -19.03 8.35 -5.57
C TYR A 213 -20.09 7.46 -4.91
N LEU A 214 -19.96 6.13 -5.03
CA LEU A 214 -20.93 5.18 -4.49
C LEU A 214 -20.95 5.21 -2.95
N THR A 215 -19.78 5.25 -2.32
CA THR A 215 -19.62 5.42 -0.86
C THR A 215 -20.29 6.71 -0.38
N GLY A 216 -20.04 7.83 -1.05
CA GLY A 216 -20.69 9.11 -0.75
C GLY A 216 -22.21 9.06 -0.91
N LYS A 217 -22.70 8.41 -1.97
CA LYS A 217 -24.13 8.22 -2.23
C LYS A 217 -24.81 7.43 -1.10
N ILE A 218 -24.21 6.31 -0.68
CA ILE A 218 -24.73 5.48 0.42
C ILE A 218 -24.76 6.25 1.74
N LYS A 219 -23.67 6.96 2.07
CA LYS A 219 -23.61 7.81 3.27
C LYS A 219 -24.71 8.90 3.27
N SER A 220 -25.07 9.43 2.10
CA SER A 220 -26.13 10.44 1.96
C SER A 220 -27.57 9.90 1.95
N ARG A 221 -27.76 8.61 1.65
CA ARG A 221 -29.09 7.96 1.49
C ARG A 221 -29.18 6.67 2.30
N LEU A 222 -29.03 6.77 3.62
CA LEU A 222 -28.99 5.61 4.51
C LEU A 222 -30.26 4.73 4.43
N ALA A 223 -31.43 5.33 4.20
CA ALA A 223 -32.70 4.60 4.10
C ALA A 223 -32.77 3.65 2.89
N ASP A 224 -32.07 3.98 1.80
CA ASP A 224 -32.07 3.19 0.55
C ASP A 224 -30.76 2.40 0.37
N LYS A 225 -29.93 2.29 1.42
CA LYS A 225 -28.58 1.72 1.35
C LYS A 225 -28.58 0.34 0.69
N GLU A 226 -29.44 -0.57 1.14
CA GLU A 226 -29.50 -1.94 0.64
C GLU A 226 -29.92 -1.99 -0.83
N ALA A 227 -30.94 -1.23 -1.22
CA ALA A 227 -31.40 -1.17 -2.61
C ALA A 227 -30.31 -0.64 -3.56
N VAL A 228 -29.54 0.37 -3.12
CA VAL A 228 -28.41 0.89 -3.90
C VAL A 228 -27.29 -0.14 -4.00
N LEU A 229 -26.92 -0.81 -2.90
CA LEU A 229 -25.86 -1.82 -2.90
C LEU A 229 -26.21 -3.01 -3.79
N ASN A 230 -27.42 -3.55 -3.66
CA ASN A 230 -27.88 -4.70 -4.45
C ASN A 230 -27.85 -4.43 -5.95
N ARG A 231 -28.02 -3.17 -6.38
CA ARG A 231 -27.92 -2.78 -7.80
C ARG A 231 -26.51 -2.94 -8.38
N TYR A 232 -25.48 -2.76 -7.56
CA TYR A 232 -24.08 -2.76 -7.99
C TYR A 232 -23.31 -4.01 -7.56
N GLU A 233 -23.93 -4.86 -6.74
CA GLU A 233 -23.31 -6.01 -6.09
C GLU A 233 -22.51 -6.89 -7.05
N ASP A 234 -23.14 -7.43 -8.09
CA ASP A 234 -22.50 -8.33 -9.06
C ASP A 234 -21.28 -7.68 -9.74
N ALA A 235 -21.39 -6.40 -10.11
CA ALA A 235 -20.31 -5.68 -10.78
C ALA A 235 -19.12 -5.45 -9.84
N LEU A 236 -19.38 -5.15 -8.56
CA LEU A 236 -18.35 -4.93 -7.55
C LEU A 236 -17.67 -6.25 -7.15
N VAL A 237 -18.42 -7.34 -7.03
CA VAL A 237 -17.88 -8.67 -6.76
C VAL A 237 -17.02 -9.16 -7.93
N LEU A 238 -17.45 -8.90 -9.16
CA LEU A 238 -16.67 -9.23 -10.35
C LEU A 238 -15.38 -8.40 -10.43
N LEU A 239 -15.46 -7.09 -10.16
CA LEU A 239 -14.28 -6.21 -10.08
C LEU A 239 -13.28 -6.72 -9.05
N LEU A 240 -13.75 -7.00 -7.83
CA LEU A 240 -12.92 -7.55 -6.77
C LEU A 240 -12.21 -8.84 -7.19
N THR A 241 -12.97 -9.78 -7.73
CA THR A 241 -12.46 -11.09 -8.14
C THR A 241 -11.35 -10.93 -9.18
N GLU A 242 -11.58 -10.08 -10.19
CA GLU A 242 -10.61 -9.91 -11.26
C GLU A 242 -9.38 -9.11 -10.82
N VAL A 243 -9.53 -8.10 -9.96
CA VAL A 243 -8.36 -7.43 -9.35
C VAL A 243 -7.53 -8.43 -8.53
N LEU A 244 -8.16 -9.32 -7.77
CA LEU A 244 -7.44 -10.36 -7.03
C LEU A 244 -6.75 -11.36 -7.97
N ASN A 245 -7.35 -11.71 -9.11
CA ASN A 245 -6.70 -12.55 -10.11
C ASN A 245 -5.47 -11.85 -10.71
N ARG A 246 -5.57 -10.55 -10.97
CA ARG A 246 -4.51 -9.74 -11.61
C ARG A 246 -3.24 -9.58 -10.78
N ILE A 247 -3.31 -9.71 -9.46
CA ILE A 247 -2.15 -9.64 -8.55
C ILE A 247 -1.51 -11.00 -8.26
N GLN A 248 -2.08 -12.08 -8.82
CA GLN A 248 -1.63 -13.45 -8.61
C GLN A 248 -0.91 -14.00 -9.85
N PHE A 249 0.30 -14.51 -9.63
CA PHE A 249 1.16 -15.19 -10.60
C PHE A 249 0.47 -16.40 -11.22
N ARG A 250 -0.37 -17.16 -10.49
CA ARG A 250 -1.10 -18.28 -11.11
C ARG A 250 -1.98 -17.90 -12.30
N TYR A 251 -2.44 -16.64 -12.37
CA TYR A 251 -3.26 -16.14 -13.47
C TYR A 251 -2.50 -15.22 -14.41
N ASN A 252 -1.53 -14.47 -13.90
CA ASN A 252 -0.89 -13.38 -14.64
C ASN A 252 0.65 -13.42 -14.63
N GLN A 253 1.27 -14.59 -14.44
CA GLN A 253 2.73 -14.76 -14.30
C GLN A 253 3.55 -13.94 -15.29
N ALA A 254 3.27 -14.07 -16.59
CA ALA A 254 4.08 -13.44 -17.64
C ALA A 254 4.18 -11.92 -17.50
N GLN A 255 3.09 -11.26 -17.06
CA GLN A 255 3.10 -9.80 -16.87
C GLN A 255 3.69 -9.40 -15.51
N LEU A 256 3.49 -10.22 -14.47
CA LEU A 256 4.00 -9.89 -13.14
C LEU A 256 5.52 -10.13 -13.03
N GLU A 257 6.09 -11.01 -13.85
CA GLU A 257 7.55 -11.21 -13.97
C GLU A 257 8.25 -10.08 -14.74
N GLU A 258 7.52 -9.26 -15.50
CA GLU A 258 8.07 -8.10 -16.22
C GLU A 258 8.20 -6.85 -15.32
N LEU A 259 7.50 -6.82 -14.18
CA LEU A 259 7.53 -5.70 -13.24
C LEU A 259 8.83 -5.70 -12.43
N ASP A 260 9.49 -4.56 -12.33
CA ASP A 260 10.69 -4.42 -11.52
C ASP A 260 10.39 -4.52 -10.01
N ASP A 261 11.17 -5.37 -9.32
CA ASP A 261 11.08 -5.60 -7.87
C ASP A 261 12.41 -5.27 -7.15
N GLU A 262 13.33 -4.56 -7.82
CA GLU A 262 14.65 -4.22 -7.27
C GLU A 262 14.89 -2.71 -7.14
N THR A 263 14.50 -1.90 -8.13
CA THR A 263 14.78 -0.46 -8.13
C THR A 263 13.67 0.31 -7.43
N LEU A 264 14.07 1.27 -6.59
CA LEU A 264 13.14 2.13 -5.87
C LEU A 264 12.92 3.43 -6.64
N ASP A 265 11.66 3.85 -6.75
CA ASP A 265 11.25 5.16 -7.29
C ASP A 265 11.43 6.30 -6.26
N ASP A 266 11.01 7.51 -6.64
CA ASP A 266 11.06 8.70 -5.77
C ASP A 266 10.23 8.55 -4.47
N ASP A 267 9.24 7.64 -4.47
CA ASP A 267 8.40 7.30 -3.32
C ASP A 267 8.99 6.17 -2.46
N GLN A 268 10.22 5.71 -2.76
CA GLN A 268 10.88 4.57 -2.14
C GLN A 268 10.12 3.24 -2.32
N GLN A 269 9.48 3.05 -3.48
CA GLN A 269 8.75 1.82 -3.82
C GLN A 269 9.24 1.23 -5.14
N THR A 270 9.17 -0.10 -5.27
CA THR A 270 9.42 -0.77 -6.55
C THR A 270 8.20 -0.69 -7.46
N GLU A 271 8.38 -0.93 -8.76
CA GLU A 271 7.26 -0.99 -9.72
C GLU A 271 6.24 -2.07 -9.30
N TRP A 272 6.72 -3.24 -8.89
CA TRP A 272 5.90 -4.30 -8.31
C TRP A 272 5.09 -3.83 -7.09
N GLN A 273 5.71 -3.12 -6.16
CA GLN A 273 5.04 -2.60 -4.96
C GLN A 273 3.98 -1.57 -5.32
N ARG A 274 4.26 -0.68 -6.27
CA ARG A 274 3.31 0.30 -6.78
C ARG A 274 2.10 -0.37 -7.43
N TYR A 275 2.34 -1.37 -8.28
CA TYR A 275 1.28 -2.16 -8.93
C TYR A 275 0.37 -2.82 -7.90
N LEU A 276 0.95 -3.53 -6.93
CA LEU A 276 0.20 -4.22 -5.90
C LEU A 276 -0.60 -3.22 -5.04
N ARG A 277 0.03 -2.11 -4.61
CA ARG A 277 -0.62 -1.07 -3.79
C ARG A 277 -1.87 -0.51 -4.47
N GLN A 278 -1.78 -0.15 -5.75
CA GLN A 278 -2.90 0.46 -6.48
C GLN A 278 -4.04 -0.54 -6.71
N SER A 279 -3.73 -1.80 -7.02
CA SER A 279 -4.74 -2.87 -7.08
C SER A 279 -5.43 -3.08 -5.72
N LEU A 280 -4.66 -3.13 -4.62
CA LEU A 280 -5.22 -3.35 -3.28
C LEU A 280 -6.06 -2.18 -2.77
N GLU A 281 -5.83 -0.95 -3.23
CA GLU A 281 -6.69 0.19 -2.89
C GLU A 281 -8.12 0.01 -3.44
N VAL A 282 -8.25 -0.54 -4.65
CA VAL A 282 -9.58 -0.88 -5.21
C VAL A 282 -10.23 -2.01 -4.41
N VAL A 283 -9.46 -3.03 -4.00
CA VAL A 283 -9.95 -4.11 -3.12
C VAL A 283 -10.48 -3.54 -1.79
N ALA A 284 -9.72 -2.63 -1.16
CA ALA A 284 -10.10 -1.98 0.10
C ALA A 284 -11.41 -1.18 -0.03
N LYS A 285 -11.55 -0.38 -1.08
CA LYS A 285 -12.77 0.39 -1.35
C LYS A 285 -13.98 -0.52 -1.61
N VAL A 286 -13.81 -1.63 -2.32
CA VAL A 286 -14.90 -2.62 -2.48
C VAL A 286 -15.25 -3.26 -1.14
N MET A 287 -14.27 -3.53 -0.26
CA MET A 287 -14.54 -4.05 1.08
C MET A 287 -15.32 -3.06 1.97
N GLU A 288 -15.06 -1.75 1.86
CA GLU A 288 -15.86 -0.74 2.58
C GLU A 288 -17.35 -0.87 2.25
N LEU A 289 -17.66 -1.15 0.98
CA LEU A 289 -19.02 -1.25 0.44
C LEU A 289 -19.66 -2.62 0.67
N LEU A 290 -18.94 -3.71 0.37
CA LEU A 290 -19.40 -5.10 0.36
C LEU A 290 -18.49 -6.00 1.22
N PRO A 291 -18.43 -5.79 2.54
CA PRO A 291 -17.46 -6.45 3.42
C PRO A 291 -17.57 -7.97 3.44
N SER A 292 -18.79 -8.52 3.53
CA SER A 292 -19.02 -9.97 3.61
C SER A 292 -18.67 -10.67 2.31
N HIS A 293 -18.99 -10.05 1.17
CA HIS A 293 -18.60 -10.56 -0.15
C HIS A 293 -17.09 -10.47 -0.32
N ALA A 294 -16.48 -9.34 0.04
CA ALA A 294 -15.05 -9.17 -0.06
C ALA A 294 -14.26 -10.22 0.72
N PHE A 295 -14.70 -10.49 1.95
CA PHE A 295 -14.14 -11.56 2.77
C PHE A 295 -14.35 -12.95 2.14
N SER A 296 -15.58 -13.24 1.69
CA SER A 296 -15.92 -14.55 1.10
C SER A 296 -15.20 -14.82 -0.22
N THR A 297 -14.79 -13.78 -0.95
CA THR A 297 -13.96 -13.91 -2.17
C THR A 297 -12.48 -14.05 -1.84
N LEU A 298 -11.94 -13.22 -0.93
CA LEU A 298 -10.50 -13.19 -0.64
C LEU A 298 -10.04 -14.37 0.22
N PHE A 299 -10.78 -14.69 1.28
CA PHE A 299 -10.32 -15.62 2.31
C PHE A 299 -10.11 -17.06 1.80
N PRO A 300 -10.98 -17.63 0.95
CA PRO A 300 -10.74 -18.96 0.38
C PRO A 300 -9.44 -19.03 -0.43
N VAL A 301 -9.16 -18.01 -1.26
CA VAL A 301 -7.95 -17.96 -2.09
C VAL A 301 -6.68 -17.84 -1.23
N LEU A 302 -6.75 -17.05 -0.15
CA LEU A 302 -5.70 -17.01 0.86
C LEU A 302 -5.51 -18.39 1.52
N GLN A 303 -6.60 -19.03 1.93
CA GLN A 303 -6.59 -20.31 2.64
C GLN A 303 -5.94 -21.41 1.79
N ASP A 304 -6.24 -21.50 0.50
CA ASP A 304 -5.62 -22.46 -0.41
C ASP A 304 -4.09 -22.30 -0.48
N ASN A 305 -3.62 -21.05 -0.59
CA ASN A 305 -2.18 -20.77 -0.63
C ASN A 305 -1.49 -20.99 0.73
N LEU A 306 -2.18 -20.68 1.83
CA LEU A 306 -1.70 -20.99 3.18
C LEU A 306 -1.54 -22.50 3.38
N GLU A 307 -2.45 -23.32 2.86
CA GLU A 307 -2.36 -24.77 2.96
C GLU A 307 -1.15 -25.34 2.23
N VAL A 308 -0.81 -24.80 1.06
CA VAL A 308 0.44 -25.14 0.35
C VAL A 308 1.66 -24.83 1.21
N TYR A 309 1.75 -23.61 1.75
CA TYR A 309 2.89 -23.20 2.57
C TYR A 309 3.01 -24.00 3.87
N LEU A 310 1.90 -24.19 4.59
CA LEU A 310 1.85 -24.98 5.82
C LEU A 310 2.11 -26.48 5.58
N GLY A 311 1.90 -26.95 4.35
CA GLY A 311 2.21 -28.32 3.93
C GLY A 311 3.69 -28.57 3.64
N LEU A 312 4.53 -27.53 3.52
CA LEU A 312 5.94 -27.68 3.09
C LEU A 312 6.78 -28.58 3.99
N GLN A 313 6.46 -28.66 5.28
CA GLN A 313 7.14 -29.51 6.26
C GLN A 313 7.27 -30.97 5.79
N GLN A 314 6.27 -31.51 5.09
CA GLN A 314 6.29 -32.89 4.61
C GLN A 314 7.37 -33.15 3.54
N PHE A 315 7.84 -32.09 2.90
CA PHE A 315 8.91 -32.13 1.91
C PHE A 315 10.27 -31.76 2.50
N VAL A 316 10.35 -31.42 3.79
CA VAL A 316 11.63 -31.12 4.45
C VAL A 316 12.32 -32.42 4.82
N VAL A 317 13.54 -32.62 4.32
CA VAL A 317 14.39 -33.77 4.64
C VAL A 317 15.70 -33.29 5.28
N THR A 318 16.18 -34.03 6.27
CA THR A 318 17.47 -33.72 6.90
C THR A 318 18.58 -34.41 6.12
N SER A 319 19.47 -33.63 5.52
CA SER A 319 20.72 -34.13 4.93
C SER A 319 21.88 -33.87 5.89
N GLY A 320 23.05 -34.46 5.61
CA GLY A 320 24.26 -34.24 6.41
C GLY A 320 24.72 -32.78 6.47
N THR A 321 24.26 -31.94 5.54
CA THR A 321 24.52 -30.48 5.47
C THR A 321 23.49 -29.62 6.20
N GLY A 322 22.34 -30.19 6.60
CA GLY A 322 21.23 -29.45 7.21
C GLY A 322 19.86 -29.82 6.65
N PRO A 323 18.79 -29.13 7.07
CA PRO A 323 17.46 -29.30 6.50
C PRO A 323 17.40 -28.75 5.08
N ARG A 324 16.85 -29.56 4.16
CA ARG A 324 16.64 -29.17 2.75
C ARG A 324 15.20 -29.43 2.33
N LEU A 325 14.68 -28.59 1.44
CA LEU A 325 13.39 -28.78 0.80
C LEU A 325 13.54 -29.74 -0.38
N ASN A 326 12.92 -30.90 -0.31
CA ASN A 326 12.97 -31.96 -1.32
C ASN A 326 11.98 -31.73 -2.47
N ILE A 327 11.95 -30.51 -3.01
CA ILE A 327 11.20 -30.14 -4.22
C ILE A 327 12.25 -29.69 -5.23
N THR A 328 12.54 -30.56 -6.19
CA THR A 328 13.67 -30.41 -7.11
C THR A 328 13.27 -30.41 -8.58
N ALA A 329 12.10 -30.92 -8.93
CA ALA A 329 11.60 -30.90 -10.30
C ALA A 329 11.26 -29.47 -10.71
N GLU A 330 11.73 -29.04 -11.88
CA GLU A 330 11.60 -27.66 -12.38
C GLU A 330 10.15 -27.15 -12.36
N ASN A 331 9.20 -27.97 -12.83
CA ASN A 331 7.78 -27.62 -12.84
C ASN A 331 7.20 -27.44 -11.43
N ASP A 332 7.64 -28.26 -10.47
CA ASP A 332 7.17 -28.17 -9.08
C ASP A 332 7.80 -26.96 -8.38
N CYS A 333 9.07 -26.66 -8.64
CA CYS A 333 9.73 -25.43 -8.20
C CYS A 333 9.01 -24.19 -8.73
N ARG A 334 8.67 -24.17 -10.03
CA ARG A 334 7.93 -23.05 -10.65
C ARG A 334 6.54 -22.87 -10.05
N ARG A 335 5.80 -23.98 -9.82
CA ARG A 335 4.49 -23.93 -9.16
C ARG A 335 4.58 -23.41 -7.73
N LEU A 336 5.59 -23.87 -6.99
CA LEU A 336 5.84 -23.39 -5.63
C LEU A 336 6.18 -21.90 -5.63
N HIS A 337 7.08 -21.45 -6.51
CA HIS A 337 7.42 -20.04 -6.68
C HIS A 337 6.17 -19.19 -6.88
N CYS A 338 5.31 -19.54 -7.86
CA CYS A 338 4.06 -18.81 -8.09
C CYS A 338 3.15 -18.82 -6.86
N SER A 339 2.99 -19.95 -6.18
CA SER A 339 2.14 -20.04 -4.98
C SER A 339 2.67 -19.22 -3.79
N LEU A 340 4.00 -19.14 -3.62
CA LEU A 340 4.61 -18.32 -2.57
C LEU A 340 4.46 -16.82 -2.88
N ARG A 341 4.65 -16.42 -4.15
CA ARG A 341 4.42 -15.03 -4.57
C ARG A 341 2.94 -14.66 -4.46
N ASP A 342 2.02 -15.54 -4.87
CA ASP A 342 0.58 -15.38 -4.66
C ASP A 342 0.26 -15.17 -3.16
N LEU A 343 0.80 -16.03 -2.30
CA LEU A 343 0.60 -15.93 -0.86
C LEU A 343 1.11 -14.60 -0.30
N SER A 344 2.29 -14.14 -0.74
CA SER A 344 2.86 -12.84 -0.36
C SER A 344 1.93 -11.67 -0.73
N SER A 345 1.38 -11.66 -1.96
CA SER A 345 0.39 -10.67 -2.40
C SER A 345 -0.90 -10.72 -1.58
N LEU A 346 -1.41 -11.92 -1.29
CA LEU A 346 -2.65 -12.12 -0.54
C LEU A 346 -2.50 -11.76 0.95
N LEU A 347 -1.33 -11.99 1.55
CA LEU A 347 -1.04 -11.56 2.92
C LEU A 347 -1.02 -10.03 3.02
N GLN A 348 -0.47 -9.34 2.02
CA GLN A 348 -0.54 -7.88 1.93
C GLN A 348 -1.98 -7.38 1.76
N ALA A 349 -2.77 -8.05 0.91
CA ALA A 349 -4.19 -7.75 0.76
C ALA A 349 -4.90 -7.80 2.13
N VAL A 350 -4.76 -8.91 2.84
CA VAL A 350 -5.38 -9.10 4.17
C VAL A 350 -4.89 -8.08 5.19
N GLY A 351 -3.59 -7.75 5.19
CA GLY A 351 -3.03 -6.71 6.05
C GLY A 351 -3.68 -5.33 5.79
N ARG A 352 -3.87 -4.96 4.52
CA ARG A 352 -4.54 -3.71 4.14
C ARG A 352 -5.99 -3.64 4.63
N LEU A 353 -6.65 -4.78 4.75
CA LEU A 353 -8.05 -4.87 5.17
C LEU A 353 -8.26 -4.77 6.70
N ALA A 354 -7.19 -4.74 7.50
CA ALA A 354 -7.27 -4.77 8.96
C ALA A 354 -8.13 -3.62 9.55
N GLU A 355 -8.07 -2.42 8.95
CA GLU A 355 -8.81 -1.24 9.44
C GLU A 355 -10.33 -1.43 9.36
N TYR A 356 -10.82 -2.21 8.40
CA TYR A 356 -12.25 -2.50 8.20
C TYR A 356 -12.82 -3.52 9.21
N PHE A 357 -12.02 -4.02 10.13
CA PHE A 357 -12.47 -4.87 11.24
C PHE A 357 -12.53 -4.14 12.58
N THR A 358 -12.22 -2.84 12.62
CA THR A 358 -12.16 -2.05 13.85
C THR A 358 -13.31 -1.05 13.97
N GLY A 359 -13.48 -0.46 15.16
CA GLY A 359 -14.46 0.61 15.40
C GLY A 359 -15.88 0.06 15.51
N ASP A 360 -16.86 0.78 14.96
CA ASP A 360 -18.28 0.43 15.10
C ASP A 360 -18.65 -0.95 14.50
N VAL A 361 -17.86 -1.44 13.53
CA VAL A 361 -18.08 -2.73 12.88
C VAL A 361 -17.37 -3.90 13.59
N PHE A 362 -16.58 -3.63 14.64
CA PHE A 362 -15.78 -4.63 15.34
C PHE A 362 -16.62 -5.84 15.81
N ALA A 363 -17.72 -5.58 16.51
CA ALA A 363 -18.56 -6.65 17.04
C ALA A 363 -19.23 -7.48 15.93
N ALA A 364 -19.64 -6.86 14.83
CA ALA A 364 -20.31 -7.54 13.72
C ALA A 364 -19.37 -8.43 12.90
N ARG A 365 -18.07 -8.07 12.85
CA ARG A 365 -17.05 -8.76 12.02
C ARG A 365 -15.99 -9.46 12.85
N PHE A 366 -16.23 -9.64 14.15
CA PHE A 366 -15.26 -10.18 15.09
C PHE A 366 -14.75 -11.56 14.66
N ASN A 367 -15.66 -12.46 14.28
CA ASN A 367 -15.30 -13.85 13.93
C ASN A 367 -14.47 -13.93 12.65
N ASP A 368 -14.77 -13.09 11.65
CA ASP A 368 -14.01 -13.04 10.39
C ASP A 368 -12.58 -12.57 10.65
N ALA A 369 -12.42 -11.49 11.41
CA ALA A 369 -11.13 -10.96 11.81
C ALA A 369 -10.34 -11.94 12.69
N LEU A 370 -11.01 -12.58 13.66
CA LEU A 370 -10.41 -13.57 14.53
C LEU A 370 -9.88 -14.76 13.72
N THR A 371 -10.64 -15.25 12.75
CA THR A 371 -10.23 -16.34 11.86
C THR A 371 -8.95 -15.96 11.10
N VAL A 372 -8.89 -14.73 10.57
CA VAL A 372 -7.70 -14.22 9.90
C VAL A 372 -6.50 -14.17 10.85
N VAL A 373 -6.67 -13.56 12.04
CA VAL A 373 -5.58 -13.40 13.02
C VAL A 373 -5.07 -14.75 13.49
N GLU A 374 -5.94 -15.72 13.74
CA GLU A 374 -5.55 -17.10 14.08
C GLU A 374 -4.71 -17.75 12.99
N ARG A 375 -5.08 -17.55 11.71
CA ARG A 375 -4.28 -18.04 10.57
C ARG A 375 -2.93 -17.34 10.47
N LEU A 376 -2.88 -16.02 10.65
CA LEU A 376 -1.65 -15.23 10.63
C LEU A 376 -0.68 -15.64 11.76
N VAL A 377 -1.19 -15.83 12.98
CA VAL A 377 -0.38 -16.34 14.11
C VAL A 377 0.12 -17.76 13.83
N LYS A 378 -0.71 -18.63 13.26
CA LYS A 378 -0.30 -19.99 12.91
C LYS A 378 0.82 -20.02 11.86
N VAL A 379 0.69 -19.23 10.78
CA VAL A 379 1.68 -19.23 9.68
C VAL A 379 3.02 -18.59 10.08
N THR A 380 2.98 -17.53 10.90
CA THR A 380 4.20 -16.89 11.45
C THR A 380 4.94 -17.83 12.40
N LEU A 381 4.21 -18.53 13.29
CA LEU A 381 4.80 -19.53 14.18
C LEU A 381 5.43 -20.68 13.37
N TYR A 382 4.70 -21.21 12.38
CA TYR A 382 5.16 -22.29 11.53
C TYR A 382 6.46 -21.95 10.80
N GLY A 383 6.53 -20.78 10.14
CA GLY A 383 7.72 -20.32 9.44
C GLY A 383 8.93 -20.18 10.36
N SER A 384 8.70 -19.74 11.60
CA SER A 384 9.72 -19.56 12.63
C SER A 384 10.22 -20.89 13.22
N GLN A 385 9.32 -21.83 13.50
CA GLN A 385 9.65 -23.14 14.07
C GLN A 385 10.45 -24.01 13.10
N ILE A 386 10.03 -24.06 11.83
CA ILE A 386 10.69 -24.87 10.79
C ILE A 386 11.92 -24.17 10.24
N LYS A 387 12.01 -22.84 10.42
CA LYS A 387 13.07 -21.99 9.86
C LYS A 387 13.13 -22.09 8.34
N LEU A 388 11.97 -22.03 7.68
CA LEU A 388 11.86 -22.11 6.22
C LEU A 388 12.70 -21.03 5.51
N TYR A 389 12.87 -19.86 6.13
CA TYR A 389 13.74 -18.79 5.64
C TYR A 389 15.23 -19.16 5.55
N ASN A 390 15.66 -20.25 6.20
CA ASN A 390 17.05 -20.73 6.23
C ASN A 390 17.20 -22.15 5.66
N ILE A 391 16.17 -22.70 5.04
CA ILE A 391 16.22 -24.04 4.45
C ILE A 391 17.01 -24.04 3.14
N GLU A 392 17.75 -25.11 2.86
CA GLU A 392 18.35 -25.31 1.54
C GLU A 392 17.24 -25.64 0.51
N THR A 393 17.28 -25.03 -0.66
CA THR A 393 16.32 -25.27 -1.76
C THR A 393 17.04 -25.64 -3.05
N ALA A 394 16.34 -26.28 -3.98
CA ALA A 394 16.92 -26.67 -5.28
C ALA A 394 17.29 -25.45 -6.15
N VAL A 395 16.55 -24.35 -6.02
CA VAL A 395 16.76 -23.09 -6.75
C VAL A 395 16.86 -21.92 -5.74
N PRO A 396 18.02 -21.75 -5.06
CA PRO A 396 18.16 -20.79 -3.97
C PRO A 396 17.92 -19.34 -4.37
N SER A 397 18.27 -18.94 -5.59
CA SER A 397 18.07 -17.57 -6.08
C SER A 397 16.60 -17.16 -6.21
N VAL A 398 15.68 -18.13 -6.27
CA VAL A 398 14.24 -17.89 -6.48
C VAL A 398 13.47 -18.20 -5.21
N LEU A 399 13.52 -19.46 -4.75
CA LEU A 399 12.65 -19.93 -3.67
C LEU A 399 13.05 -19.41 -2.29
N LYS A 400 14.32 -19.07 -2.07
CA LYS A 400 14.75 -18.56 -0.76
C LYS A 400 14.18 -17.15 -0.52
N PRO A 401 14.33 -16.17 -1.43
CA PRO A 401 13.61 -14.90 -1.36
C PRO A 401 12.10 -15.07 -1.13
N ASP A 402 11.44 -15.96 -1.87
CA ASP A 402 9.99 -16.18 -1.72
C ASP A 402 9.59 -16.64 -0.30
N LEU A 403 10.35 -17.57 0.29
CA LEU A 403 10.09 -18.07 1.64
C LEU A 403 10.32 -16.99 2.70
N ILE A 404 11.34 -16.16 2.52
CA ILE A 404 11.59 -14.99 3.38
C ILE A 404 10.44 -13.99 3.26
N ASP A 405 9.97 -13.74 2.04
CA ASP A 405 8.92 -12.78 1.75
C ASP A 405 7.58 -13.21 2.32
N VAL A 406 7.16 -14.46 2.13
CA VAL A 406 5.94 -14.99 2.75
C VAL A 406 5.99 -14.82 4.27
N HIS A 407 7.15 -15.10 4.89
CA HIS A 407 7.28 -14.98 6.33
C HIS A 407 7.26 -13.51 6.81
N ALA A 408 7.98 -12.62 6.12
CA ALA A 408 7.99 -11.19 6.40
C ALA A 408 6.59 -10.59 6.24
N GLN A 409 5.87 -10.93 5.17
CA GLN A 409 4.51 -10.47 4.93
C GLN A 409 3.51 -11.06 5.91
N SER A 410 3.71 -12.29 6.39
CA SER A 410 2.88 -12.86 7.44
C SER A 410 2.98 -12.07 8.75
N LEU A 411 4.20 -11.62 9.10
CA LEU A 411 4.45 -10.78 10.27
C LEU A 411 3.88 -9.37 10.08
N ALA A 412 4.07 -8.77 8.90
CA ALA A 412 3.53 -7.45 8.57
C ALA A 412 1.99 -7.45 8.55
N ALA A 413 1.37 -8.49 8.00
CA ALA A 413 -0.08 -8.67 8.04
C ALA A 413 -0.57 -8.80 9.49
N LEU A 414 0.08 -9.61 10.34
CA LEU A 414 -0.27 -9.71 11.75
C LEU A 414 -0.09 -8.38 12.50
N GLN A 415 0.95 -7.62 12.16
CA GLN A 415 1.19 -6.28 12.70
C GLN A 415 0.06 -5.31 12.34
N ALA A 416 -0.48 -5.35 11.12
CA ALA A 416 -1.58 -4.49 10.70
C ALA A 416 -2.84 -4.67 11.58
N TYR A 417 -3.04 -5.86 12.15
CA TYR A 417 -4.13 -6.15 13.09
C TYR A 417 -3.88 -5.67 14.53
N ALA A 418 -2.82 -4.91 14.82
CA ALA A 418 -2.54 -4.41 16.18
C ALA A 418 -3.69 -3.58 16.78
N HIS A 419 -4.35 -2.74 15.98
CA HIS A 419 -5.52 -1.97 16.46
C HIS A 419 -6.73 -2.88 16.75
N TRP A 420 -6.95 -3.90 15.93
CA TRP A 420 -7.98 -4.90 16.18
C TRP A 420 -7.69 -5.70 17.46
N LEU A 421 -6.44 -6.12 17.66
CA LEU A 421 -5.99 -6.79 18.89
C LEU A 421 -6.15 -5.90 20.12
N ALA A 422 -5.93 -4.58 20.00
CA ALA A 422 -6.15 -3.64 21.09
C ALA A 422 -7.64 -3.53 21.46
N GLN A 423 -8.55 -3.49 20.48
CA GLN A 423 -9.99 -3.52 20.73
C GLN A 423 -10.44 -4.86 21.33
N PHE A 424 -9.92 -5.99 20.83
CA PHE A 424 -10.16 -7.30 21.44
C PHE A 424 -9.66 -7.35 22.88
N TYR A 425 -8.52 -6.77 23.19
CA TYR A 425 -8.04 -6.67 24.57
C TYR A 425 -8.97 -5.85 25.47
N GLY A 426 -9.52 -4.73 24.96
CA GLY A 426 -10.51 -3.93 25.67
C GLY A 426 -11.80 -4.69 25.99
N GLU A 427 -12.24 -5.56 25.08
CA GLU A 427 -13.45 -6.39 25.24
C GLU A 427 -13.19 -7.79 25.78
N VAL A 428 -11.98 -8.08 26.29
CA VAL A 428 -11.54 -9.43 26.65
C VAL A 428 -12.44 -10.11 27.70
N HIS A 429 -13.05 -9.33 28.59
CA HIS A 429 -13.99 -9.82 29.61
C HIS A 429 -15.33 -10.27 29.03
N ARG A 430 -15.75 -9.68 27.90
CA ARG A 430 -16.96 -10.06 27.15
C ARG A 430 -16.68 -11.25 26.23
N GLN A 431 -15.43 -11.38 25.80
CA GLN A 431 -14.93 -12.42 24.91
C GLN A 431 -14.19 -13.51 25.70
N SER A 432 -13.26 -14.25 25.07
CA SER A 432 -12.43 -15.29 25.69
C SER A 432 -11.04 -14.79 26.08
N PRO A 433 -10.73 -14.61 27.39
CA PRO A 433 -9.40 -14.19 27.83
C PRO A 433 -8.29 -15.18 27.48
N GLN A 434 -8.59 -16.47 27.55
CA GLN A 434 -7.61 -17.52 27.24
C GLN A 434 -7.20 -17.49 25.77
N GLN A 435 -8.15 -17.25 24.86
CA GLN A 435 -7.88 -17.15 23.43
C GLN A 435 -6.98 -15.95 23.12
N PHE A 436 -7.28 -14.78 23.70
CA PHE A 436 -6.44 -13.60 23.53
C PHE A 436 -5.01 -13.82 24.05
N VAL A 437 -4.86 -14.36 25.26
CA VAL A 437 -3.54 -14.68 25.84
C VAL A 437 -2.78 -15.66 24.96
N SER A 438 -3.45 -16.68 24.43
CA SER A 438 -2.86 -17.67 23.52
C SER A 438 -2.34 -17.03 22.24
N LEU A 439 -3.13 -16.15 21.59
CA LEU A 439 -2.75 -15.46 20.37
C LEU A 439 -1.49 -14.61 20.56
N ILE A 440 -1.47 -13.77 21.60
CA ILE A 440 -0.33 -12.89 21.89
C ILE A 440 0.91 -13.70 22.25
N SER A 441 0.77 -14.72 23.11
CA SER A 441 1.89 -15.57 23.51
C SER A 441 2.49 -16.31 22.31
N THR A 442 1.64 -16.85 21.44
CA THR A 442 2.06 -17.57 20.23
C THR A 442 2.75 -16.65 19.22
N ALA A 443 2.23 -15.43 19.03
CA ALA A 443 2.89 -14.42 18.20
C ALA A 443 4.28 -14.06 18.72
N LEU A 444 4.45 -13.95 20.04
CA LEU A 444 5.75 -13.65 20.66
C LEU A 444 6.72 -14.83 20.57
N GLU A 445 6.22 -16.06 20.70
CA GLU A 445 6.99 -17.27 20.46
C GLU A 445 7.49 -17.35 19.02
N ALA A 446 6.67 -16.92 18.05
CA ALA A 446 7.07 -16.84 16.64
C ALA A 446 8.22 -15.83 16.42
N ILE A 447 8.12 -14.61 16.95
CA ILE A 447 9.12 -13.56 16.65
C ILE A 447 10.44 -13.70 17.43
N THR A 448 10.43 -14.32 18.62
CA THR A 448 11.63 -14.46 19.46
C THR A 448 12.84 -15.06 18.74
N PRO A 449 12.75 -16.19 18.01
CA PRO A 449 13.88 -16.73 17.26
C PRO A 449 14.34 -15.84 16.09
N LEU A 450 13.48 -14.94 15.60
CA LEU A 450 13.79 -14.03 14.50
C LEU A 450 14.61 -12.82 14.94
N ILE A 451 14.54 -12.45 16.22
CA ILE A 451 15.33 -11.36 16.82
C ILE A 451 16.77 -11.85 17.04
N SER A 452 17.52 -11.94 15.94
CA SER A 452 18.89 -12.45 15.90
C SER A 452 19.71 -11.91 14.75
N CYS A 453 20.99 -11.64 14.99
CA CYS A 453 21.97 -11.24 13.97
C CYS A 453 22.19 -12.27 12.84
N LYS A 454 21.73 -13.51 13.02
CA LYS A 454 21.84 -14.59 12.02
C LYS A 454 20.66 -14.62 11.03
N VAL A 455 19.66 -13.76 11.24
CA VAL A 455 18.45 -13.68 10.44
C VAL A 455 18.59 -12.51 9.47
N GLN A 456 18.07 -12.67 8.25
CA GLN A 456 18.10 -11.61 7.24
C GLN A 456 17.34 -10.38 7.75
N GLU A 457 17.88 -9.20 7.42
CA GLU A 457 17.40 -7.91 7.92
C GLU A 457 15.90 -7.69 7.70
N LYS A 458 15.36 -7.99 6.51
CA LYS A 458 13.91 -7.87 6.21
C LYS A 458 13.06 -8.58 7.26
N LEU A 459 13.36 -9.85 7.54
CA LEU A 459 12.60 -10.67 8.48
C LEU A 459 12.81 -10.23 9.94
N LEU A 460 14.05 -9.87 10.29
CA LEU A 460 14.37 -9.31 11.60
C LEU A 460 13.57 -8.02 11.87
N LEU A 461 13.53 -7.09 10.91
CA LEU A 461 12.81 -5.83 11.05
C LEU A 461 11.30 -6.07 11.16
N SER A 462 10.70 -6.94 10.32
CA SER A 462 9.28 -7.31 10.45
C SER A 462 8.93 -7.85 11.83
N ALA A 463 9.80 -8.71 12.40
CA ALA A 463 9.63 -9.22 13.77
C ALA A 463 9.72 -8.10 14.83
N CYS A 464 10.66 -7.18 14.68
CA CYS A 464 10.81 -6.03 15.58
C CYS A 464 9.60 -5.09 15.50
N HIS A 465 9.09 -4.79 14.32
CA HIS A 465 7.90 -3.93 14.13
C HIS A 465 6.63 -4.54 14.72
N LEU A 466 6.46 -5.87 14.62
CA LEU A 466 5.36 -6.56 15.32
C LEU A 466 5.52 -6.44 16.83
N LEU A 467 6.72 -6.66 17.39
CA LEU A 467 6.97 -6.48 18.82
C LEU A 467 6.67 -5.06 19.29
N VAL A 468 7.11 -4.04 18.53
CA VAL A 468 6.80 -2.63 18.80
C VAL A 468 5.28 -2.43 18.82
N SER A 469 4.55 -2.90 17.81
CA SER A 469 3.10 -2.70 17.71
C SER A 469 2.34 -3.37 18.88
N LEU A 470 2.79 -4.53 19.34
CA LEU A 470 2.25 -5.17 20.55
C LEU A 470 2.55 -4.36 21.82
N ALA A 471 3.76 -3.79 21.91
CA ALA A 471 4.20 -2.99 23.05
C ALA A 471 3.60 -1.58 23.10
N THR A 472 3.27 -0.97 21.96
CA THR A 472 2.75 0.41 21.88
C THR A 472 1.24 0.47 21.75
N THR A 473 0.65 -0.40 20.95
CA THR A 473 -0.77 -0.32 20.59
C THR A 473 -1.62 -1.22 21.46
N VAL A 474 -1.28 -2.51 21.56
CA VAL A 474 -2.09 -3.51 22.29
C VAL A 474 -1.90 -3.41 23.80
N ARG A 475 -0.64 -3.30 24.26
CA ARG A 475 -0.24 -3.11 25.66
C ARG A 475 -0.89 -4.10 26.66
N PRO A 476 -0.82 -5.43 26.42
CA PRO A 476 -1.36 -6.38 27.39
C PRO A 476 -0.54 -6.40 28.68
N VAL A 477 -1.21 -6.41 29.83
CA VAL A 477 -0.57 -6.39 31.17
C VAL A 477 0.43 -7.53 31.36
N PHE A 478 0.12 -8.71 30.82
CA PHE A 478 0.95 -9.91 30.96
C PHE A 478 2.13 -9.96 29.98
N LEU A 479 2.29 -8.99 29.07
CA LEU A 479 3.28 -9.03 27.98
C LEU A 479 4.70 -9.28 28.49
N ILE A 480 5.11 -8.56 29.54
CA ILE A 480 6.44 -8.71 30.14
C ILE A 480 6.64 -10.09 30.75
N SER A 481 5.59 -10.74 31.25
CA SER A 481 5.68 -12.04 31.91
C SER A 481 5.83 -13.20 30.93
N ILE A 482 5.68 -12.96 29.62
CA ILE A 482 5.77 -14.01 28.61
C ILE A 482 7.24 -14.44 28.46
N PRO A 483 7.56 -15.75 28.53
CA PRO A 483 8.94 -16.25 28.44
C PRO A 483 9.69 -15.80 27.18
N ALA A 484 8.98 -15.69 26.06
CA ALA A 484 9.50 -15.16 24.80
C ALA A 484 10.07 -13.73 24.97
N VAL A 485 9.31 -12.83 25.58
CA VAL A 485 9.75 -11.43 25.84
C VAL A 485 10.91 -11.41 26.83
N GLN A 486 10.88 -12.24 27.87
CA GLN A 486 11.99 -12.36 28.82
C GLN A 486 13.29 -12.82 28.15
N LYS A 487 13.24 -13.73 27.17
CA LYS A 487 14.42 -14.13 26.37
C LYS A 487 14.99 -12.96 25.57
N VAL A 488 14.13 -12.16 24.95
CA VAL A 488 14.55 -10.95 24.20
C VAL A 488 15.16 -9.92 25.15
N PHE A 489 14.52 -9.68 26.30
CA PHE A 489 15.03 -8.77 27.33
C PHE A 489 16.43 -9.20 27.79
N ASN A 490 16.58 -10.47 28.18
CA ASN A 490 17.85 -11.02 28.62
C ASN A 490 18.93 -10.89 27.54
N ARG A 491 18.60 -11.19 26.28
CA ARG A 491 19.53 -11.02 25.15
C ARG A 491 20.03 -9.59 25.03
N VAL A 492 19.14 -8.61 25.14
CA VAL A 492 19.50 -7.18 25.00
C VAL A 492 20.35 -6.71 26.18
N THR A 493 20.12 -7.25 27.38
CA THR A 493 20.86 -6.87 28.59
C THR A 493 22.16 -7.66 28.82
N ASP A 494 22.37 -8.76 28.08
CA ASP A 494 23.53 -9.64 28.25
C ASP A 494 24.80 -9.01 27.63
N PRO A 495 25.86 -8.73 28.41
CA PRO A 495 27.14 -8.23 27.89
C PRO A 495 27.76 -9.08 26.78
N SER A 496 27.52 -10.39 26.81
CA SER A 496 28.15 -11.34 25.91
C SER A 496 27.36 -11.53 24.60
N ALA A 497 26.14 -11.00 24.52
CA ALA A 497 25.31 -11.13 23.34
C ALA A 497 25.78 -10.21 22.23
N GLN A 498 25.80 -10.73 21.00
CA GLN A 498 26.06 -9.92 19.83
C GLN A 498 24.93 -8.91 19.60
N ARG A 499 25.30 -7.64 19.49
CA ARG A 499 24.40 -6.53 19.14
C ARG A 499 23.65 -6.80 17.83
N LEU A 500 22.39 -6.39 17.77
CA LEU A 500 21.62 -6.43 16.54
C LEU A 500 22.07 -5.30 15.59
N PRO A 501 21.78 -5.40 14.28
CA PRO A 501 21.88 -4.26 13.36
C PRO A 501 21.15 -3.04 13.92
N ASP A 502 21.67 -1.84 13.68
CA ASP A 502 21.29 -0.63 14.44
C ASP A 502 19.78 -0.36 14.41
N LYS A 503 19.13 -0.42 13.25
CA LYS A 503 17.67 -0.26 13.13
C LYS A 503 16.89 -1.27 13.98
N ALA A 504 17.30 -2.53 13.97
CA ALA A 504 16.66 -3.58 14.77
C ALA A 504 16.92 -3.40 16.27
N GLN A 505 18.14 -2.99 16.64
CA GLN A 505 18.50 -2.69 18.03
C GLN A 505 17.62 -1.58 18.60
N VAL A 506 17.46 -0.48 17.87
CA VAL A 506 16.60 0.64 18.23
C VAL A 506 15.15 0.17 18.44
N LEU A 507 14.56 -0.53 17.47
CA LEU A 507 13.18 -1.00 17.55
C LEU A 507 12.93 -1.96 18.73
N VAL A 508 13.84 -2.91 18.99
CA VAL A 508 13.69 -3.84 20.12
C VAL A 508 13.80 -3.10 21.45
N CYS A 509 14.78 -2.19 21.59
CA CYS A 509 14.93 -1.37 22.78
C CYS A 509 13.70 -0.48 23.02
N ARG A 510 13.16 0.15 21.97
CA ARG A 510 11.90 0.90 22.00
C ARG A 510 10.76 0.05 22.53
N ALA A 511 10.58 -1.15 21.98
CA ALA A 511 9.49 -2.03 22.40
C ALA A 511 9.63 -2.44 23.88
N LEU A 512 10.81 -2.89 24.31
CA LEU A 512 11.06 -3.28 25.70
C LEU A 512 10.87 -2.11 26.68
N SER A 513 11.34 -0.92 26.30
CA SER A 513 11.11 0.30 27.09
C SER A 513 9.62 0.63 27.18
N ASN A 514 8.89 0.57 26.07
CA ASN A 514 7.45 0.88 26.03
C ASN A 514 6.59 -0.11 26.84
N VAL A 515 6.97 -1.38 26.90
CA VAL A 515 6.35 -2.35 27.82
C VAL A 515 6.46 -1.89 29.28
N LEU A 516 7.52 -1.16 29.64
CA LEU A 516 7.79 -0.68 30.99
C LEU A 516 7.30 0.76 31.24
N LEU A 517 7.16 1.59 30.20
CA LEU A 517 6.78 3.00 30.34
C LEU A 517 5.32 3.32 30.03
N LEU A 518 4.68 2.63 29.08
CA LEU A 518 3.34 3.00 28.62
C LEU A 518 2.24 2.47 29.55
N PRO A 519 1.23 3.27 29.93
CA PRO A 519 0.17 2.80 30.82
C PRO A 519 -0.63 1.67 30.16
N TRP A 520 -1.02 0.68 30.95
CA TRP A 520 -1.93 -0.38 30.51
C TRP A 520 -3.34 0.18 30.38
N PRO A 521 -4.01 -0.01 29.23
CA PRO A 521 -5.29 0.66 28.93
C PRO A 521 -6.45 0.22 29.83
N ASN A 522 -6.42 -1.03 30.30
CA ASN A 522 -7.54 -1.65 31.02
C ASN A 522 -7.41 -1.58 32.56
N LEU A 523 -6.38 -0.90 33.09
CA LEU A 523 -6.14 -0.83 34.54
C LEU A 523 -6.12 0.62 35.03
N PRO A 524 -6.68 0.90 36.23
CA PRO A 524 -6.58 2.21 36.84
C PRO A 524 -5.14 2.54 37.25
N GLU A 525 -4.85 3.83 37.47
CA GLU A 525 -3.51 4.33 37.81
C GLU A 525 -2.87 3.63 39.03
N SER A 526 -3.67 3.22 40.02
CA SER A 526 -3.21 2.51 41.21
C SER A 526 -2.67 1.10 40.93
N GLU A 527 -3.09 0.48 39.83
CA GLU A 527 -2.78 -0.91 39.48
C GLU A 527 -1.73 -1.03 38.37
N GLN A 528 -1.16 0.11 37.92
CA GLN A 528 -0.15 0.16 36.87
C GLN A 528 1.22 -0.41 37.26
N GLN A 529 1.41 -0.78 38.53
CA GLN A 529 2.66 -1.37 39.06
C GLN A 529 3.92 -0.52 38.76
N TRP A 530 3.78 0.81 38.79
CA TRP A 530 4.83 1.75 38.40
C TRP A 530 6.17 1.54 39.12
N ALA A 531 6.17 1.14 40.39
CA ALA A 531 7.40 0.93 41.15
C ALA A 531 8.26 -0.20 40.55
N VAL A 532 7.66 -1.36 40.27
CA VAL A 532 8.35 -2.51 39.67
C VAL A 532 8.80 -2.17 38.25
N ARG A 533 7.93 -1.52 37.47
CA ARG A 533 8.23 -1.10 36.09
C ARG A 533 9.38 -0.10 36.05
N SER A 534 9.43 0.85 36.99
CA SER A 534 10.53 1.82 37.12
C SER A 534 11.86 1.14 37.40
N THR A 535 11.90 0.18 38.33
CA THR A 535 13.12 -0.58 38.64
C THR A 535 13.61 -1.39 37.44
N ASN A 536 12.70 -2.03 36.72
CA ASN A 536 13.03 -2.80 35.52
C ASN A 536 13.52 -1.88 34.40
N HIS A 537 12.92 -0.69 34.24
CA HIS A 537 13.34 0.27 33.22
C HIS A 537 14.73 0.84 33.53
N ALA A 538 15.00 1.21 34.78
CA ALA A 538 16.34 1.61 35.20
C ALA A 538 17.38 0.51 34.96
N SER A 539 17.03 -0.75 35.19
CA SER A 539 17.91 -1.89 34.92
C SER A 539 18.20 -2.07 33.42
N LEU A 540 17.17 -1.91 32.57
CA LEU A 540 17.30 -1.94 31.11
C LEU A 540 18.23 -0.83 30.62
N ILE A 541 17.96 0.43 31.00
CA ILE A 541 18.78 1.58 30.59
C ILE A 541 20.23 1.43 31.09
N SER A 542 20.40 0.96 32.33
CA SER A 542 21.72 0.68 32.89
C SER A 542 22.49 -0.34 32.01
N ALA A 543 21.87 -1.45 31.62
CA ALA A 543 22.51 -2.41 30.74
C ALA A 543 22.87 -1.83 29.37
N LEU A 544 21.95 -1.09 28.73
CA LEU A 544 22.13 -0.47 27.41
C LEU A 544 23.22 0.60 27.37
N THR A 545 23.46 1.27 28.50
CA THR A 545 24.37 2.41 28.61
C THR A 545 25.64 2.07 29.37
N ARG A 546 25.89 0.78 29.67
CA ARG A 546 27.03 0.35 30.51
C ARG A 546 28.36 0.83 29.95
N ASP A 547 28.61 0.60 28.66
CA ASP A 547 29.90 0.91 28.04
C ASP A 547 30.02 2.43 27.78
N TYR A 548 28.89 3.07 27.43
CA TYR A 548 28.78 4.52 27.30
C TYR A 548 29.11 5.27 28.61
N ARG A 549 28.61 4.80 29.75
CA ARG A 549 28.87 5.40 31.07
C ARG A 549 30.31 5.26 31.56
N GLN A 550 31.09 4.35 30.95
CA GLN A 550 32.51 4.19 31.26
C GLN A 550 33.41 5.14 30.48
N LEU A 551 32.86 5.85 29.48
CA LEU A 551 33.60 6.85 28.72
C LEU A 551 34.02 8.02 29.63
N LYS A 552 35.28 8.46 29.49
CA LYS A 552 35.84 9.55 30.30
C LYS A 552 36.01 10.82 29.47
N PRO A 553 35.71 12.02 30.02
CA PRO A 553 35.96 13.30 29.35
C PRO A 553 37.44 13.57 29.06
N ASN A 554 38.34 13.00 29.86
CA ASN A 554 39.78 13.22 29.78
C ASN A 554 40.46 12.31 28.74
N ALA A 555 40.09 12.44 27.48
CA ALA A 555 40.86 11.90 26.37
C ALA A 555 41.77 12.98 25.76
N SER A 556 42.65 13.56 26.58
CA SER A 556 43.87 14.16 26.04
C SER A 556 44.79 13.04 25.54
N LEU A 557 44.48 12.44 24.39
CA LEU A 557 45.26 11.33 23.83
C LEU A 557 45.45 11.50 22.32
N PRO A 558 46.63 12.00 21.88
CA PRO A 558 47.12 11.91 20.50
C PRO A 558 47.46 10.48 20.05
N HIS A 559 46.99 9.45 20.76
CA HIS A 559 47.42 8.08 20.56
C HIS A 559 46.24 7.16 20.23
N GLN A 560 46.26 6.72 18.97
CA GLN A 560 45.43 5.70 18.31
C GLN A 560 44.04 6.15 17.84
N LYS A 561 43.99 6.58 16.57
CA LYS A 561 42.75 6.80 15.79
C LYS A 561 41.71 5.69 15.97
N LEU A 562 42.12 4.42 16.12
CA LEU A 562 41.20 3.30 16.36
C LEU A 562 40.38 3.45 17.66
N GLN A 563 40.98 3.88 18.76
CA GLN A 563 40.26 4.04 20.03
C GLN A 563 39.24 5.19 19.97
N LEU A 564 39.53 6.21 19.16
CA LEU A 564 38.60 7.31 18.92
C LEU A 564 37.39 6.82 18.12
N GLU A 565 37.61 6.08 17.02
CA GLU A 565 36.52 5.52 16.21
C GLU A 565 35.64 4.55 17.01
N ASP A 566 36.24 3.66 17.82
CA ASP A 566 35.49 2.77 18.70
C ASP A 566 34.62 3.55 19.70
N THR A 567 35.15 4.67 20.23
CA THR A 567 34.39 5.55 21.14
C THR A 567 33.24 6.25 20.42
N LYS A 568 33.46 6.75 19.20
CA LYS A 568 32.41 7.37 18.38
C LYS A 568 31.27 6.39 18.12
N VAL A 569 31.61 5.15 17.74
CA VAL A 569 30.63 4.10 17.50
C VAL A 569 29.76 3.88 18.75
N ILE A 570 30.37 3.74 19.94
CA ILE A 570 29.61 3.60 21.20
C ILE A 570 28.67 4.78 21.43
N ILE A 571 29.13 6.02 21.19
CA ILE A 571 28.33 7.22 21.37
C ILE A 571 27.10 7.20 20.45
N HIS A 572 27.30 7.11 19.13
CA HIS A 572 26.20 7.09 18.16
C HIS A 572 25.21 5.96 18.46
N GLN A 573 25.75 4.78 18.72
CA GLN A 573 24.96 3.60 18.98
C GLN A 573 24.12 3.67 20.25
N THR A 574 24.63 4.31 21.31
CA THR A 574 23.87 4.48 22.56
C THR A 574 22.89 5.64 22.43
N LEU A 575 23.32 6.79 21.92
CA LEU A 575 22.47 7.97 21.81
C LEU A 575 21.29 7.74 20.88
N SER A 576 21.49 7.10 19.72
CA SER A 576 20.40 6.73 18.82
C SER A 576 19.30 5.89 19.51
N VAL A 577 19.68 4.97 20.41
CA VAL A 577 18.70 4.19 21.20
C VAL A 577 17.99 5.05 22.27
N LEU A 578 18.73 5.94 22.94
CA LEU A 578 18.14 6.79 23.98
C LEU A 578 17.23 7.87 23.39
N GLU A 579 17.60 8.47 22.27
CA GLU A 579 16.78 9.40 21.49
C GLU A 579 15.44 8.78 21.17
N ASP A 580 15.47 7.59 20.58
CA ASP A 580 14.30 6.86 20.15
C ASP A 580 13.34 6.51 21.31
N ILE A 581 13.89 6.09 22.45
CA ILE A 581 13.13 5.83 23.68
C ILE A 581 12.41 7.10 24.14
N VAL A 582 13.11 8.24 24.17
CA VAL A 582 12.56 9.52 24.61
C VAL A 582 11.49 10.03 23.64
N GLU A 583 11.75 9.95 22.33
CA GLU A 583 10.80 10.34 21.30
C GLU A 583 9.49 9.55 21.43
N SER A 584 9.59 8.24 21.64
CA SER A 584 8.42 7.35 21.73
C SER A 584 7.48 7.61 22.91
N ILE A 585 7.93 8.37 23.93
CA ILE A 585 7.15 8.72 25.13
C ILE A 585 6.90 10.22 25.27
N SER A 586 7.30 11.02 24.28
CA SER A 586 7.22 12.49 24.32
C SER A 586 5.78 13.00 24.53
N GLY A 587 4.80 12.34 23.91
CA GLY A 587 3.37 12.64 24.02
C GLY A 587 2.65 11.97 25.21
N GLU A 588 3.35 11.20 26.03
CA GLU A 588 2.75 10.34 27.05
C GLU A 588 2.58 11.02 28.43
N SER A 589 1.95 10.27 29.34
CA SER A 589 1.66 10.72 30.71
C SER A 589 2.91 11.26 31.44
N THR A 590 2.69 12.20 32.37
CA THR A 590 3.77 12.74 33.22
C THR A 590 4.52 11.63 33.97
N LYS A 591 3.82 10.57 34.38
CA LYS A 591 4.42 9.45 35.12
C LYS A 591 5.38 8.64 34.26
N SER A 592 5.00 8.33 33.03
CA SER A 592 5.87 7.66 32.04
C SER A 592 7.14 8.46 31.78
N ARG A 593 6.99 9.77 31.56
CA ARG A 593 8.12 10.69 31.36
C ARG A 593 9.03 10.81 32.59
N GLN A 594 8.45 10.83 33.80
CA GLN A 594 9.23 10.84 35.04
C GLN A 594 10.10 9.58 35.17
N ILE A 595 9.51 8.40 34.95
CA ILE A 595 10.25 7.12 35.04
C ILE A 595 11.35 7.06 33.99
N CYS A 596 11.05 7.48 32.76
CA CYS A 596 12.00 7.56 31.66
C CYS A 596 13.20 8.45 32.05
N TYR A 597 12.95 9.70 32.44
CA TYR A 597 14.00 10.64 32.83
C TYR A 597 14.83 10.14 34.02
N GLN A 598 14.18 9.61 35.07
CA GLN A 598 14.87 9.05 36.23
C GLN A 598 15.87 7.95 35.84
N SER A 599 15.52 7.14 34.84
CA SER A 599 16.38 6.06 34.36
C SER A 599 17.53 6.57 33.47
N LEU A 600 17.31 7.67 32.76
CA LEU A 600 18.28 8.26 31.83
C LEU A 600 19.25 9.24 32.49
N GLN A 601 18.96 9.71 33.70
CA GLN A 601 19.65 10.83 34.36
C GLN A 601 21.18 10.72 34.31
N GLU A 602 21.73 9.54 34.60
CA GLU A 602 23.17 9.30 34.55
C GLU A 602 23.74 9.45 33.12
N SER A 603 23.06 8.86 32.12
CA SER A 603 23.46 8.97 30.71
C SER A 603 23.39 10.41 30.19
N VAL A 604 22.42 11.20 30.64
CA VAL A 604 22.33 12.63 30.30
C VAL A 604 23.51 13.41 30.88
N GLN A 605 23.91 13.12 32.13
CA GLN A 605 25.08 13.73 32.76
C GLN A 605 26.38 13.34 32.04
N VAL A 606 26.53 12.07 31.67
CA VAL A 606 27.68 11.60 30.86
C VAL A 606 27.71 12.32 29.51
N SER A 607 26.57 12.45 28.83
CA SER A 607 26.47 13.18 27.55
C SER A 607 26.94 14.62 27.69
N LEU A 608 26.51 15.31 28.74
CA LEU A 608 26.90 16.70 28.99
C LEU A 608 28.39 16.84 29.30
N ALA A 609 28.97 15.87 30.02
CA ALA A 609 30.39 15.84 30.34
C ALA A 609 31.27 15.50 29.14
N LEU A 610 30.79 14.65 28.22
CA LEU A 610 31.50 14.29 27.00
C LEU A 610 31.42 15.38 25.93
N PHE A 611 30.35 16.18 25.89
CA PHE A 611 30.12 17.18 24.84
C PHE A 611 31.33 18.11 24.58
N PRO A 612 31.97 18.74 25.59
CA PRO A 612 33.16 19.56 25.37
C PRO A 612 34.34 18.81 24.76
N ALA A 613 34.49 17.52 25.05
CA ALA A 613 35.61 16.71 24.56
C ALA A 613 35.45 16.34 23.07
N PHE A 614 34.22 16.33 22.56
CA PHE A 614 33.91 15.93 21.19
C PHE A 614 33.46 17.09 20.27
N ILE A 615 33.49 18.34 20.75
CA ILE A 615 33.02 19.54 20.01
C ILE A 615 33.62 19.72 18.60
N HIS A 616 34.84 19.21 18.38
CA HIS A 616 35.53 19.30 17.09
C HIS A 616 35.24 18.11 16.15
N GLN A 617 34.42 17.15 16.58
CA GLN A 617 33.97 16.00 15.79
C GLN A 617 32.51 16.24 15.39
N SER A 618 32.28 16.68 14.15
CA SER A 618 30.95 17.11 13.70
C SER A 618 29.91 16.01 13.77
N ASP A 619 30.29 14.79 13.37
CA ASP A 619 29.45 13.58 13.46
C ASP A 619 28.93 13.34 14.88
N VAL A 620 29.82 13.31 15.86
CA VAL A 620 29.46 13.06 17.27
C VAL A 620 28.70 14.25 17.87
N THR A 621 29.10 15.47 17.51
CA THR A 621 28.47 16.70 18.01
C THR A 621 27.03 16.81 17.52
N ASP A 622 26.77 16.51 16.25
CA ASP A 622 25.42 16.52 15.67
C ASP A 622 24.51 15.50 16.38
N GLU A 623 25.01 14.30 16.64
CA GLU A 623 24.28 13.28 17.42
C GLU A 623 24.02 13.74 18.86
N MET A 624 25.01 14.29 19.57
CA MET A 624 24.80 14.78 20.93
C MET A 624 23.78 15.93 20.98
N LEU A 625 23.82 16.85 20.01
CA LEU A 625 22.85 17.93 19.91
C LEU A 625 21.46 17.42 19.57
N SER A 626 21.34 16.41 18.68
CA SER A 626 20.09 15.69 18.43
C SER A 626 19.52 15.12 19.73
N PHE A 627 20.35 14.44 20.52
CA PHE A 627 19.94 13.86 21.78
C PHE A 627 19.41 14.90 22.77
N PHE A 628 20.14 16.00 22.96
CA PHE A 628 19.68 17.07 23.84
C PHE A 628 18.43 17.78 23.32
N LEU A 629 18.29 17.95 22.01
CA LEU A 629 17.07 18.48 21.40
C LEU A 629 15.86 17.57 21.71
N THR A 630 16.02 16.26 21.53
CA THR A 630 15.00 15.25 21.84
C THR A 630 14.63 15.26 23.33
N LEU A 631 15.61 15.40 24.23
CA LEU A 631 15.36 15.58 25.66
C LEU A 631 14.57 16.86 25.97
N PHE A 632 14.90 17.99 25.32
CA PHE A 632 14.16 19.23 25.52
C PHE A 632 12.73 19.17 24.99
N GLN A 633 12.50 18.45 23.89
CA GLN A 633 11.17 18.26 23.33
C GLN A 633 10.32 17.33 24.20
N GLY A 634 10.88 16.20 24.66
CA GLY A 634 10.14 15.16 25.37
C GLY A 634 10.11 15.29 26.90
N LEU A 635 11.20 15.77 27.53
CA LEU A 635 11.47 15.63 28.97
C LEU A 635 11.84 16.94 29.69
N ARG A 636 11.74 18.12 29.05
CA ARG A 636 12.10 19.42 29.66
C ARG A 636 11.48 19.66 31.04
N VAL A 637 10.23 19.26 31.25
CA VAL A 637 9.54 19.45 32.54
C VAL A 637 10.19 18.59 33.63
N GLN A 638 10.57 17.36 33.30
CA GLN A 638 11.19 16.41 34.22
C GLN A 638 12.64 16.76 34.52
N MET A 639 13.37 17.34 33.56
CA MET A 639 14.74 17.83 33.73
C MET A 639 14.84 18.97 34.74
N GLY A 640 13.84 19.85 34.77
CA GLY A 640 13.84 21.03 35.62
C GLY A 640 14.66 22.19 35.05
N VAL A 641 14.36 23.39 35.54
CA VAL A 641 14.92 24.66 35.00
C VAL A 641 16.43 24.74 35.21
N SER A 642 16.92 24.43 36.41
CA SER A 642 18.34 24.53 36.76
C SER A 642 19.24 23.65 35.88
N PHE A 643 18.82 22.41 35.63
CA PHE A 643 19.60 21.50 34.79
C PHE A 643 19.52 21.87 33.31
N THR A 644 18.36 22.36 32.85
CA THR A 644 18.21 22.90 31.49
C THR A 644 19.13 24.10 31.27
N GLU A 645 19.19 25.02 32.24
CA GLU A 645 20.10 26.18 32.21
C GLU A 645 21.57 25.74 32.18
N GLN A 646 21.95 24.73 32.96
CA GLN A 646 23.31 24.18 32.94
C GLN A 646 23.71 23.65 31.56
N ILE A 647 22.81 22.92 30.88
CA ILE A 647 23.06 22.40 29.53
C ILE A 647 23.26 23.55 28.54
N ILE A 648 22.34 24.52 28.53
CA ILE A 648 22.41 25.70 27.65
C ILE A 648 23.70 26.48 27.90
N GLN A 649 24.06 26.73 29.16
CA GLN A 649 25.29 27.45 29.50
C GLN A 649 26.53 26.68 29.03
N THR A 650 26.53 25.35 29.15
CA THR A 650 27.63 24.50 28.65
C THR A 650 27.78 24.66 27.14
N PHE A 651 26.68 24.65 26.38
CA PHE A 651 26.74 24.88 24.94
C PHE A 651 27.25 26.28 24.60
N LEU A 652 26.70 27.32 25.22
CA LEU A 652 27.12 28.70 24.98
C LEU A 652 28.62 28.91 25.24
N ASN A 653 29.14 28.36 26.33
CA ASN A 653 30.55 28.46 26.69
C ASN A 653 31.50 27.78 25.69
N MET A 654 31.00 26.86 24.86
CA MET A 654 31.81 26.18 23.84
C MET A 654 31.81 26.90 22.48
N PHE A 655 30.83 27.79 22.24
CA PHE A 655 30.72 28.60 21.02
C PHE A 655 31.26 30.03 21.18
N THR A 656 31.63 30.42 22.40
CA THR A 656 32.37 31.65 22.73
C THR A 656 33.85 31.35 22.89
#